data_AF-A0A6J8E044-F1
#
_entry.id   AF-A0A6J8E044-F1
#
_cell.length_a   1.000
_cell.length_b   1.000
_cell.length_c   1.000
_cell.angle_alpha   90.00
_cell.angle_beta   90.00
_cell.angle_gamma   90.00
#
_symmetry.space_group_name_H-M   'P 1'
#
loop_
_entity.id
_entity.type
_entity.pdbx_description
1 polymer ?
#
loop_
_entity_poly.entity_id
_entity_poly.type
_entity_poly.pdbx_seq_one_letter_code
_entity_poly.pdbx_strand_id
1 'polypeptide(L)'
;MYNWRTVKYSFIICICCLRLSTCSVNLAFKKPALLSSNYIGSDGMIYFTADQAVDENTSDVFGTPQVPAGTCTHTRQTTNSKPVYWQVDLGQLSIVTRVKIAYRNDRSDRMNGYTITFSNETLANGIVCYQDTFPGKPLTNDQHNCTVIGRYARYDNNIGFAEICNFEAYGCPVSFYGTNCARSCPANCLSPTCNPDDGHCIGGCRSGWQGNTCQQVCDDGTYGLGCGNNCFCRGSACNKVTGECPVGGCLKGYSGPYCNETCTDNRFGFDCLSICNCAGSDCFPENGTCFSGSCLPGWALDSCSQPCPPNTFGQDCNNSCGNCARGKTCNPVTGICDNGCADGWLGKYCNISCDPGYHGFNCSKECGNCYNGTICNHRNGHCPGQCDPGWHGNTCRALTSDSTGSSTVTTVIVILLLLCVATGLIVIYIKRRKIATRQSFKYSKSFVDSRGDHDDQSRNSNAQNTNEAIYYNTSQTIIPEEKHNELQNNTAFTPDEVIYSNEEGEDICTNTKIEVDEMAEVIKNKGKQIFTEEYNQLPAGHQFPHEDGKHPSNKTKNRFLATFPYDKNRVILPAIKGVENSDYINASYIDGLDKEKSYIASQGPKKSTVSDFWRMIWKGKIEKIVMVTNLVEGAKTKCEKYWPDTDDHLTHGPLCVKNNKETKYAAFTIRELTISNKKSEKERTIYQYHFTRWPDHGTPDPFQLVHFNSRVQLRNTNSGPLLVHCSAGIGRTGTFIGLHELTIHGRKTGSLDVFQYAKLMRQGRINMIQTLEQYIFLHEALLEALTNPETTYLREDFSEIRQSLFSCDSPMNQTKLWNQYEHLKAKKPVYDDNCYTDALSEKNKCKNRNIEIIAHNRYRTYLNTYAPSRTDYINAIAVPSYRDLTGYITTQIPLPDTVEDFWSMIYDHDCGCVIVLDKIPNDVTFTPPENEFMRLESFVVYSEREVPRSESITDFDIVLSPQGSSKENDRKIKMFISTREQHDVIPDDTEMFVSLCECVVDFETTNTQDFPVVLVCRDGASRCGIFAAMTITIQRILVDKDLDIFQAIKTIRQRQPRFVDSIEQYKYIHELVDDYMDSNQLYVNI
;
A
#
# COMPACT_ATOMS: atom_id res chain seq x y z
N MET A 1 -2.22 36.75 -55.60
CA MET A 1 -3.25 37.15 -56.58
C MET A 1 -4.61 36.77 -56.01
N TYR A 2 -5.67 37.61 -56.17
CA TYR A 2 -7.07 37.38 -55.71
C TYR A 2 -7.25 36.98 -54.23
N ASN A 3 -7.69 37.79 -53.26
CA ASN A 3 -8.48 39.04 -53.20
C ASN A 3 -9.98 38.89 -53.57
N TRP A 4 -10.85 38.81 -52.56
CA TRP A 4 -12.24 39.33 -52.57
C TRP A 4 -12.62 39.88 -51.20
N ARG A 5 -13.47 40.93 -51.18
CA ARG A 5 -13.80 41.77 -50.01
C ARG A 5 -15.28 41.68 -49.62
N THR A 6 -15.53 41.85 -48.31
CA THR A 6 -16.59 42.65 -47.63
C THR A 6 -17.82 43.13 -48.44
N VAL A 7 -19.05 43.04 -47.85
CA VAL A 7 -20.03 44.18 -47.73
C VAL A 7 -21.34 43.87 -46.94
N LYS A 8 -21.60 44.72 -45.93
CA LYS A 8 -22.86 45.27 -45.33
C LYS A 8 -24.05 44.40 -44.81
N TYR A 9 -24.29 44.54 -43.49
CA TYR A 9 -25.51 45.05 -42.82
C TYR A 9 -26.80 45.34 -43.65
N SER A 10 -27.98 44.88 -43.19
CA SER A 10 -28.94 45.69 -42.38
C SER A 10 -30.39 45.14 -42.29
N PHE A 11 -31.04 45.32 -41.12
CA PHE A 11 -32.52 45.35 -40.88
C PHE A 11 -33.27 43.98 -41.01
N ILE A 12 -34.30 43.60 -40.23
CA ILE A 12 -35.18 44.28 -39.23
C ILE A 12 -35.52 43.37 -38.03
N ILE A 13 -35.66 44.01 -36.87
CA ILE A 13 -36.43 43.70 -35.65
C ILE A 13 -37.39 42.49 -35.73
N CYS A 14 -37.21 41.54 -34.81
CA CYS A 14 -38.33 40.93 -34.10
C CYS A 14 -37.94 40.64 -32.64
N ILE A 15 -37.75 41.72 -31.86
CA ILE A 15 -37.78 41.64 -30.39
C ILE A 15 -39.27 41.48 -30.01
N CYS A 16 -39.78 40.26 -30.21
CA CYS A 16 -41.00 39.84 -29.55
C CYS A 16 -40.62 39.27 -28.19
N CYS A 17 -41.29 39.77 -27.15
CA CYS A 17 -41.09 39.35 -25.77
C CYS A 17 -41.41 37.86 -25.60
N LEU A 18 -40.41 36.99 -25.78
CA LEU A 18 -40.33 35.79 -24.97
C LEU A 18 -40.11 36.28 -23.54
N ARG A 19 -41.22 36.51 -22.83
CA ARG A 19 -41.24 36.43 -21.38
C ARG A 19 -40.49 35.14 -21.03
N LEU A 20 -39.47 35.24 -20.19
CA LEU A 20 -39.00 34.06 -19.47
C LEU A 20 -40.22 33.54 -18.73
N SER A 21 -40.84 32.48 -19.25
CA SER A 21 -41.89 31.74 -18.57
C SER A 21 -41.23 31.11 -17.36
N THR A 22 -41.28 31.81 -16.23
CA THR A 22 -40.63 31.39 -14.98
C THR A 22 -41.21 30.04 -14.59
N CYS A 23 -40.37 29.01 -14.62
CA CYS A 23 -40.78 27.63 -14.40
C CYS A 23 -41.11 27.38 -12.92
N SER A 24 -40.29 27.95 -12.03
CA SER A 24 -40.50 27.99 -10.59
C SER A 24 -41.83 28.63 -10.18
N VAL A 25 -42.47 28.09 -9.15
CA VAL A 25 -43.74 28.60 -8.58
C VAL A 25 -43.47 29.46 -7.35
N ASN A 26 -44.39 30.38 -7.03
CA ASN A 26 -44.38 31.08 -5.75
C ASN A 26 -44.79 30.11 -4.63
N LEU A 27 -43.80 29.53 -3.95
CA LEU A 27 -43.98 28.58 -2.86
C LEU A 27 -44.58 29.20 -1.60
N ALA A 28 -44.52 30.53 -1.45
CA ALA A 28 -45.01 31.26 -0.28
C ALA A 28 -46.51 31.62 -0.37
N PHE A 29 -47.11 31.60 -1.57
CA PHE A 29 -48.49 32.06 -1.78
C PHE A 29 -49.50 31.35 -0.87
N LYS A 30 -50.25 32.14 -0.10
CA LYS A 30 -51.27 31.70 0.88
C LYS A 30 -50.79 30.65 1.88
N LYS A 31 -49.49 30.66 2.21
CA LYS A 31 -48.90 29.78 3.22
C LYS A 31 -49.06 30.34 4.63
N PRO A 32 -49.01 29.48 5.67
CA PRO A 32 -49.02 29.93 7.06
C PRO A 32 -47.80 30.84 7.34
N ALA A 33 -48.09 32.05 7.81
CA ALA A 33 -47.09 33.05 8.17
C ALA A 33 -47.22 33.50 9.63
N LEU A 34 -46.13 34.01 10.19
CA LEU A 34 -45.98 34.41 11.59
C LEU A 34 -45.26 35.75 11.71
N LEU A 35 -45.63 36.56 12.70
CA LEU A 35 -44.97 37.80 13.10
C LEU A 35 -44.39 37.67 14.51
N SER A 36 -43.27 38.34 14.79
CA SER A 36 -42.71 38.40 16.14
C SER A 36 -43.56 39.18 17.15
N SER A 37 -44.42 40.09 16.68
CA SER A 37 -45.44 40.78 17.47
C SER A 37 -46.50 41.43 16.56
N ASN A 38 -47.74 41.50 17.03
CA ASN A 38 -48.83 42.16 16.31
C ASN A 38 -48.90 43.64 16.68
N TYR A 39 -49.13 44.51 15.69
CA TYR A 39 -49.56 45.88 15.92
C TYR A 39 -51.05 45.89 16.32
N ILE A 40 -51.37 46.55 17.43
CA ILE A 40 -52.73 46.69 17.95
C ILE A 40 -53.09 48.17 17.91
N GLY A 41 -54.23 48.50 17.28
CA GLY A 41 -54.76 49.86 17.19
C GLY A 41 -55.22 50.42 18.55
N SER A 42 -55.50 51.72 18.59
CA SER A 42 -56.01 52.40 19.79
C SER A 42 -57.41 51.93 20.24
N ASP A 43 -58.09 51.18 19.38
CA ASP A 43 -59.39 50.52 19.57
C ASP A 43 -59.27 49.04 20.01
N GLY A 44 -58.04 48.51 20.13
CA GLY A 44 -57.78 47.11 20.47
C GLY A 44 -57.78 46.13 19.29
N MET A 45 -58.01 46.59 18.05
CA MET A 45 -58.05 45.72 16.86
C MET A 45 -56.66 45.47 16.27
N ILE A 46 -56.45 44.28 15.71
CA ILE A 46 -55.25 43.95 14.92
C ILE A 46 -55.54 44.27 13.46
N TYR A 47 -54.82 45.26 12.92
CA TYR A 47 -54.99 45.73 11.54
C TYR A 47 -54.00 45.11 10.54
N PHE A 48 -52.90 44.56 11.05
CA PHE A 48 -51.82 44.02 10.24
C PHE A 48 -51.50 42.60 10.70
N THR A 49 -51.65 41.64 9.80
CA THR A 49 -51.49 40.21 10.05
C THR A 49 -50.38 39.62 9.19
N ALA A 50 -49.85 38.45 9.57
CA ALA A 50 -48.66 37.88 8.93
C ALA A 50 -48.92 37.41 7.49
N ASP A 51 -50.14 36.95 7.22
CA ASP A 51 -50.60 36.40 5.94
C ASP A 51 -50.76 37.44 4.84
N GLN A 52 -50.91 38.72 5.19
CA GLN A 52 -50.96 39.84 4.22
C GLN A 52 -49.69 39.93 3.37
N ALA A 53 -48.52 39.49 3.89
CA ALA A 53 -47.28 39.48 3.11
C ALA A 53 -47.18 38.32 2.11
N VAL A 54 -48.18 37.42 2.01
CA VAL A 54 -48.14 36.23 1.13
C VAL A 54 -49.43 36.05 0.31
N ASP A 55 -50.17 37.14 0.08
CA ASP A 55 -51.41 37.17 -0.71
C ASP A 55 -51.21 37.61 -2.18
N GLU A 56 -49.96 37.86 -2.60
CA GLU A 56 -49.54 38.44 -3.90
C GLU A 56 -49.98 39.90 -4.14
N ASN A 57 -50.42 40.61 -3.11
CA ASN A 57 -50.87 42.00 -3.21
C ASN A 57 -49.72 42.99 -3.07
N THR A 58 -49.30 43.58 -4.19
CA THR A 58 -48.14 44.48 -4.27
C THR A 58 -48.45 45.96 -3.97
N SER A 59 -49.58 46.24 -3.31
CA SER A 59 -49.93 47.61 -2.88
C SER A 59 -48.92 48.15 -1.87
N ASP A 60 -48.38 49.34 -2.12
CA ASP A 60 -47.48 50.07 -1.21
C ASP A 60 -48.25 51.03 -0.28
N VAL A 61 -49.59 50.97 -0.30
CA VAL A 61 -50.47 51.82 0.51
C VAL A 61 -50.54 51.31 1.95
N PHE A 62 -50.34 52.19 2.92
CA PHE A 62 -50.51 51.85 4.32
C PHE A 62 -51.99 51.82 4.72
N GLY A 63 -52.41 50.73 5.38
CA GLY A 63 -53.76 50.60 5.89
C GLY A 63 -54.01 51.58 7.03
N THR A 64 -55.16 52.24 7.03
CA THR A 64 -55.64 53.02 8.19
C THR A 64 -56.99 52.47 8.63
N PRO A 65 -57.43 52.71 9.88
CA PRO A 65 -58.76 52.31 10.32
C PRO A 65 -59.91 52.89 9.44
N GLN A 66 -59.65 53.96 8.69
CA GLN A 66 -60.59 54.56 7.73
C GLN A 66 -60.38 54.09 6.26
N VAL A 67 -59.25 53.45 5.94
CA VAL A 67 -58.91 52.97 4.59
C VAL A 67 -58.35 51.54 4.68
N PRO A 68 -59.21 50.50 4.54
CA PRO A 68 -58.81 49.10 4.69
C PRO A 68 -57.89 48.55 3.58
N ALA A 69 -57.56 49.35 2.56
CA ALA A 69 -56.92 48.90 1.33
C ALA A 69 -55.38 48.82 1.38
N GLY A 70 -54.80 48.74 2.58
CA GLY A 70 -53.36 48.57 2.76
C GLY A 70 -52.98 47.16 3.15
N THR A 71 -51.95 46.63 2.51
CA THR A 71 -51.70 45.18 2.42
C THR A 71 -50.39 44.77 3.07
N CYS A 72 -49.77 45.68 3.81
CA CYS A 72 -48.47 45.45 4.41
C CYS A 72 -48.59 44.94 5.84
N THR A 73 -47.92 43.81 6.12
CA THR A 73 -47.71 43.32 7.46
C THR A 73 -46.87 44.32 8.26
N HIS A 74 -47.13 44.49 9.56
CA HIS A 74 -46.43 45.48 10.40
C HIS A 74 -46.39 45.05 11.87
N THR A 75 -45.19 44.90 12.43
CA THR A 75 -45.01 44.55 13.86
C THR A 75 -45.22 45.74 14.80
N ARG A 76 -45.40 45.51 16.11
CA ARG A 76 -45.36 46.61 17.09
C ARG A 76 -43.95 47.22 17.14
N GLN A 77 -43.85 48.54 17.31
CA GLN A 77 -42.57 49.20 17.59
C GLN A 77 -42.02 48.71 18.94
N THR A 78 -40.79 48.20 18.94
CA THR A 78 -40.08 47.79 20.17
C THR A 78 -38.79 48.59 20.35
N THR A 79 -38.67 49.29 21.48
CA THR A 79 -37.45 50.04 21.87
C THR A 79 -36.38 49.18 22.52
N ASN A 80 -36.66 47.88 22.75
CA ASN A 80 -35.77 46.94 23.43
C ASN A 80 -35.36 45.82 22.46
N SER A 81 -34.14 45.31 22.65
CA SER A 81 -33.35 44.42 21.79
C SER A 81 -33.88 42.99 21.55
N LYS A 82 -35.17 42.84 21.23
CA LYS A 82 -35.73 41.59 20.69
C LYS A 82 -35.59 41.56 19.15
N PRO A 83 -35.28 40.40 18.54
CA PRO A 83 -35.29 40.28 17.08
C PRO A 83 -36.70 40.49 16.55
N VAL A 84 -36.85 41.43 15.61
CA VAL A 84 -38.14 41.71 14.97
C VAL A 84 -38.17 41.01 13.63
N TYR A 85 -39.13 40.11 13.45
CA TYR A 85 -39.13 39.18 12.32
C TYR A 85 -40.53 38.87 11.80
N TRP A 86 -40.56 38.44 10.55
CA TRP A 86 -41.68 37.80 9.87
C TRP A 86 -41.21 36.46 9.29
N GLN A 87 -42.05 35.44 9.25
CA GLN A 87 -41.68 34.11 8.74
C GLN A 87 -42.86 33.44 8.02
N VAL A 88 -42.58 32.66 6.99
CA VAL A 88 -43.55 31.77 6.30
C VAL A 88 -43.06 30.31 6.29
N ASP A 89 -43.99 29.36 6.47
CA ASP A 89 -43.76 27.92 6.25
C ASP A 89 -44.20 27.53 4.84
N LEU A 90 -43.25 27.21 3.96
CA LEU A 90 -43.51 26.75 2.58
C LEU A 90 -44.24 25.38 2.55
N GLY A 91 -44.32 24.68 3.69
CA GLY A 91 -45.06 23.45 3.94
C GLY A 91 -44.23 22.18 3.72
N GLN A 92 -43.18 22.24 2.92
CA GLN A 92 -42.24 21.14 2.68
C GLN A 92 -40.86 21.66 2.28
N LEU A 93 -39.85 20.80 2.41
CA LEU A 93 -38.48 21.11 2.00
C LEU A 93 -38.42 21.43 0.50
N SER A 94 -38.01 22.66 0.19
CA SER A 94 -38.04 23.19 -1.16
C SER A 94 -36.71 23.84 -1.52
N ILE A 95 -36.35 23.80 -2.80
CA ILE A 95 -35.23 24.54 -3.37
C ILE A 95 -35.81 25.86 -3.89
N VAL A 96 -35.37 26.96 -3.31
CA VAL A 96 -35.72 28.33 -3.73
C VAL A 96 -34.55 28.86 -4.55
N THR A 97 -34.83 29.46 -5.72
CA THR A 97 -33.83 30.09 -6.61
C THR A 97 -33.88 31.62 -6.54
N ARG A 98 -35.00 32.17 -6.06
CA ARG A 98 -35.25 33.61 -6.06
C ARG A 98 -36.31 34.00 -5.05
N VAL A 99 -36.12 35.16 -4.42
CA VAL A 99 -37.10 35.83 -3.57
C VAL A 99 -37.44 37.19 -4.17
N LYS A 100 -38.69 37.65 -4.04
CA LYS A 100 -39.06 39.06 -4.23
C LYS A 100 -39.69 39.61 -2.97
N ILE A 101 -39.44 40.89 -2.69
CA ILE A 101 -40.05 41.61 -1.56
C ILE A 101 -40.61 42.95 -2.03
N ALA A 102 -41.89 43.21 -1.74
CA ALA A 102 -42.49 44.53 -1.83
C ALA A 102 -42.55 45.18 -0.43
N TYR A 103 -42.40 46.49 -0.37
CA TYR A 103 -42.48 47.29 0.85
C TYR A 103 -42.89 48.73 0.49
N ARG A 104 -43.11 49.58 1.50
CA ARG A 104 -43.62 50.95 1.33
C ARG A 104 -42.58 51.94 0.81
N ASN A 105 -42.94 52.68 -0.24
CA ASN A 105 -42.11 53.75 -0.81
C ASN A 105 -41.98 54.98 0.09
N ASP A 106 -43.04 55.33 0.84
CA ASP A 106 -43.07 56.53 1.68
C ASP A 106 -42.24 56.39 2.96
N ARG A 107 -41.91 55.14 3.37
CA ARG A 107 -41.17 54.80 4.59
C ARG A 107 -39.97 53.88 4.36
N SER A 108 -39.24 54.11 3.26
CA SER A 108 -38.00 53.39 2.93
C SER A 108 -36.94 53.40 4.06
N ASP A 109 -37.01 54.35 5.00
CA ASP A 109 -36.19 54.42 6.21
C ASP A 109 -36.33 53.19 7.13
N ARG A 110 -37.46 52.46 7.03
CA ARG A 110 -37.76 51.28 7.85
C ARG A 110 -37.17 49.99 7.31
N MET A 111 -36.65 50.00 6.08
CA MET A 111 -36.14 48.81 5.39
C MET A 111 -34.63 48.67 5.43
N ASN A 112 -33.87 49.57 6.06
CA ASN A 112 -32.41 49.44 6.08
C ASN A 112 -31.95 48.26 6.96
N GLY A 113 -31.01 47.45 6.46
CA GLY A 113 -30.30 46.43 7.25
C GLY A 113 -31.11 45.16 7.56
N TYR A 114 -32.00 44.74 6.65
CA TYR A 114 -32.74 43.48 6.76
C TYR A 114 -31.94 42.25 6.33
N THR A 115 -32.42 41.06 6.69
CA THR A 115 -31.83 39.77 6.27
C THR A 115 -32.94 38.77 5.94
N ILE A 116 -32.77 38.01 4.85
CA ILE A 116 -33.63 36.90 4.47
C ILE A 116 -32.87 35.60 4.74
N THR A 117 -33.43 34.69 5.53
CA THR A 117 -32.84 33.38 5.83
C THR A 117 -33.81 32.24 5.53
N PHE A 118 -33.26 31.06 5.22
CA PHE A 118 -34.02 29.84 4.96
C PHE A 118 -33.55 28.70 5.87
N SER A 119 -34.47 27.98 6.52
CA SER A 119 -34.12 26.86 7.42
C SER A 119 -35.02 25.63 7.24
N ASN A 120 -34.53 24.47 7.67
CA ASN A 120 -35.23 23.19 7.55
C ASN A 120 -36.07 22.85 8.79
N GLU A 121 -35.62 23.27 9.97
CA GLU A 121 -36.13 22.80 11.27
C GLU A 121 -36.75 23.92 12.10
N THR A 122 -35.99 24.95 12.49
CA THR A 122 -36.48 26.05 13.34
C THR A 122 -35.80 27.42 13.10
N LEU A 123 -36.30 28.43 13.82
CA LEU A 123 -36.17 29.88 13.60
C LEU A 123 -34.77 30.52 13.69
N ALA A 124 -33.69 29.85 14.13
CA ALA A 124 -32.47 30.53 14.59
C ALA A 124 -31.23 30.45 13.68
N ASN A 125 -31.07 29.38 12.89
CA ASN A 125 -29.85 29.12 12.10
C ASN A 125 -30.21 28.77 10.64
N GLY A 126 -30.68 29.78 9.90
CA GLY A 126 -30.98 29.64 8.47
C GLY A 126 -29.80 30.02 7.57
N ILE A 127 -29.78 29.48 6.35
CA ILE A 127 -28.88 29.94 5.28
C ILE A 127 -29.34 31.32 4.83
N VAL A 128 -28.45 32.31 4.87
CA VAL A 128 -28.73 33.67 4.39
C VAL A 128 -28.90 33.65 2.87
N CYS A 129 -30.11 33.99 2.40
CA CYS A 129 -30.41 34.22 0.99
C CYS A 129 -29.98 35.62 0.56
N TYR A 130 -30.22 36.63 1.40
CA TYR A 130 -29.87 38.02 1.18
C TYR A 130 -29.65 38.74 2.50
N GLN A 131 -28.73 39.68 2.53
CA GLN A 131 -28.52 40.60 3.65
C GLN A 131 -28.30 42.00 3.08
N ASP A 132 -29.11 42.96 3.50
CA ASP A 132 -28.88 44.35 3.15
C ASP A 132 -27.65 44.89 3.90
N THR A 133 -26.81 45.61 3.17
CA THR A 133 -25.53 46.14 3.63
C THR A 133 -25.38 47.64 3.36
N PHE A 134 -26.39 48.29 2.77
CA PHE A 134 -26.33 49.71 2.39
C PHE A 134 -27.27 50.60 3.21
N PRO A 135 -26.83 51.78 3.68
CA PRO A 135 -27.69 52.76 4.34
C PRO A 135 -28.45 53.67 3.35
N GLY A 136 -28.67 53.21 2.11
CA GLY A 136 -29.34 53.96 1.05
C GLY A 136 -30.76 53.45 0.80
N LYS A 137 -31.65 54.29 0.23
CA LYS A 137 -33.01 53.86 -0.11
C LYS A 137 -32.96 52.62 -1.03
N PRO A 138 -33.53 51.47 -0.62
CA PRO A 138 -33.75 50.37 -1.56
C PRO A 138 -34.75 50.79 -2.66
N LEU A 139 -34.82 50.02 -3.74
CA LEU A 139 -35.72 50.29 -4.87
C LEU A 139 -37.05 49.53 -4.69
N THR A 140 -38.14 50.11 -5.20
CA THR A 140 -39.47 49.50 -5.15
C THR A 140 -39.44 48.09 -5.76
N ASN A 141 -39.89 47.08 -5.00
CA ASN A 141 -39.93 45.66 -5.39
C ASN A 141 -38.54 45.06 -5.69
N ASP A 142 -37.74 44.84 -4.66
CA ASP A 142 -36.45 44.15 -4.78
C ASP A 142 -36.63 42.67 -5.14
N GLN A 143 -35.79 42.18 -6.07
CA GLN A 143 -35.68 40.76 -6.43
C GLN A 143 -34.27 40.26 -6.15
N HIS A 144 -34.17 39.23 -5.29
CA HIS A 144 -32.92 38.61 -4.87
C HIS A 144 -32.82 37.19 -5.42
N ASN A 145 -31.77 36.90 -6.18
CA ASN A 145 -31.51 35.55 -6.66
C ASN A 145 -30.61 34.83 -5.63
N CYS A 146 -31.08 33.72 -5.09
CA CYS A 146 -30.37 32.93 -4.09
C CYS A 146 -30.79 31.45 -4.25
N THR A 147 -29.83 30.53 -4.41
CA THR A 147 -30.13 29.09 -4.48
C THR A 147 -29.97 28.47 -3.11
N VAL A 148 -31.09 28.28 -2.40
CA VAL A 148 -31.12 27.82 -1.01
C VAL A 148 -32.15 26.71 -0.84
N ILE A 149 -31.87 25.75 0.04
CA ILE A 149 -32.81 24.69 0.41
C ILE A 149 -33.38 25.04 1.78
N GLY A 150 -34.71 25.05 1.90
CA GLY A 150 -35.40 25.39 3.13
C GLY A 150 -36.87 25.02 3.11
N ARG A 151 -37.45 24.90 4.30
CA ARG A 151 -38.91 24.82 4.51
C ARG A 151 -39.47 26.14 5.04
N TYR A 152 -38.74 26.81 5.93
CA TYR A 152 -39.12 28.09 6.49
C TYR A 152 -38.32 29.22 5.83
N ALA A 153 -38.99 30.30 5.44
CA ALA A 153 -38.36 31.52 4.98
C ALA A 153 -38.63 32.63 6.02
N ARG A 154 -37.56 33.27 6.52
CA ARG A 154 -37.62 34.26 7.60
C ARG A 154 -37.00 35.58 7.14
N TYR A 155 -37.69 36.67 7.40
CA TYR A 155 -37.22 38.04 7.27
C TYR A 155 -36.94 38.60 8.67
N ASP A 156 -35.72 39.10 8.87
CA ASP A 156 -35.27 39.77 10.08
C ASP A 156 -34.93 41.23 9.79
N ASN A 157 -35.30 42.15 10.69
CA ASN A 157 -34.94 43.56 10.57
C ASN A 157 -34.40 44.14 11.89
N ASN A 158 -33.28 44.83 11.80
CA ASN A 158 -32.52 45.36 12.92
C ASN A 158 -33.01 46.73 13.41
N ILE A 159 -33.94 47.39 12.71
CA ILE A 159 -34.42 48.76 13.02
C ILE A 159 -35.66 48.77 13.96
N GLY A 160 -36.06 47.61 14.48
CA GLY A 160 -37.12 47.50 15.51
C GLY A 160 -38.56 47.45 14.96
N PHE A 161 -38.70 47.21 13.66
CA PHE A 161 -39.97 46.96 12.96
C PHE A 161 -39.74 45.92 11.85
N ALA A 162 -40.69 45.00 11.61
CA ALA A 162 -40.80 44.33 10.32
C ALA A 162 -42.05 44.87 9.61
N GLU A 163 -41.85 45.44 8.42
CA GLU A 163 -42.89 46.01 7.57
C GLU A 163 -42.67 45.45 6.15
N ILE A 164 -43.57 44.59 5.67
CA ILE A 164 -43.46 43.91 4.35
C ILE A 164 -44.82 43.93 3.67
N CYS A 165 -44.89 44.36 2.42
CA CYS A 165 -46.13 44.40 1.63
C CYS A 165 -46.38 43.12 0.82
N ASN A 166 -45.33 42.44 0.35
CA ASN A 166 -45.45 41.13 -0.31
C ASN A 166 -44.10 40.40 -0.23
N PHE A 167 -44.13 39.07 -0.15
CA PHE A 167 -42.98 38.18 -0.12
C PHE A 167 -43.27 36.97 -1.02
N GLU A 168 -42.51 36.85 -2.10
CA GLU A 168 -42.65 35.75 -3.07
C GLU A 168 -41.39 34.89 -3.05
N ALA A 169 -41.51 33.58 -2.80
CA ALA A 169 -40.39 32.64 -2.84
C ALA A 169 -40.52 31.71 -4.05
N TYR A 170 -39.75 31.96 -5.10
CA TYR A 170 -39.78 31.17 -6.33
C TYR A 170 -38.88 29.94 -6.21
N GLY A 171 -39.46 28.76 -6.39
CA GLY A 171 -38.73 27.51 -6.35
C GLY A 171 -39.57 26.30 -6.73
N CYS A 172 -39.09 25.12 -6.34
CA CYS A 172 -39.81 23.86 -6.39
C CYS A 172 -39.51 22.98 -5.16
N PRO A 173 -40.39 22.02 -4.81
CA PRO A 173 -40.08 20.98 -3.83
C PRO A 173 -38.82 20.20 -4.22
N VAL A 174 -38.07 19.71 -3.23
CA VAL A 174 -36.89 18.86 -3.52
C VAL A 174 -37.28 17.68 -4.40
N SER A 175 -36.43 17.35 -5.37
CA SER A 175 -36.66 16.36 -6.45
C SER A 175 -37.57 16.79 -7.60
N PHE A 176 -37.99 18.06 -7.70
CA PHE A 176 -38.84 18.56 -8.79
C PHE A 176 -38.35 19.86 -9.44
N TYR A 177 -38.67 20.04 -10.73
CA TYR A 177 -38.33 21.22 -11.53
C TYR A 177 -39.34 21.46 -12.67
N GLY A 178 -39.14 22.56 -13.41
CA GLY A 178 -39.91 22.94 -14.58
C GLY A 178 -41.24 23.60 -14.22
N THR A 179 -42.02 23.98 -15.23
CA THR A 179 -43.29 24.70 -15.05
C THR A 179 -44.22 23.97 -14.08
N ASN A 180 -44.67 24.66 -13.03
CA ASN A 180 -45.48 24.10 -11.94
C ASN A 180 -44.84 22.90 -11.22
N CYS A 181 -43.51 22.79 -11.25
CA CYS A 181 -42.74 21.68 -10.67
C CYS A 181 -43.16 20.30 -11.20
N ALA A 182 -43.68 20.24 -12.44
CA ALA A 182 -44.31 19.06 -13.01
C ALA A 182 -43.33 17.95 -13.46
N ARG A 183 -42.01 18.15 -13.33
CA ARG A 183 -40.99 17.17 -13.73
C ARG A 183 -40.12 16.77 -12.54
N SER A 184 -39.89 15.48 -12.36
CA SER A 184 -38.92 14.99 -11.37
C SER A 184 -37.48 15.22 -11.84
N CYS A 185 -36.57 15.52 -10.92
CA CYS A 185 -35.14 15.70 -11.20
C CYS A 185 -34.53 14.47 -11.92
N PRO A 186 -33.53 14.67 -12.80
CA PRO A 186 -32.91 13.56 -13.52
C PRO A 186 -32.34 12.47 -12.60
N ALA A 187 -32.59 11.19 -12.95
CA ALA A 187 -32.21 10.04 -12.12
C ALA A 187 -30.69 9.91 -11.86
N ASN A 188 -29.87 10.44 -12.76
CA ASN A 188 -28.41 10.37 -12.71
C ASN A 188 -27.75 11.58 -12.01
N CYS A 189 -28.54 12.51 -11.44
CA CYS A 189 -27.99 13.50 -10.51
C CYS A 189 -27.30 12.79 -9.33
N LEU A 190 -26.18 13.33 -8.84
CA LEU A 190 -25.42 12.77 -7.72
C LEU A 190 -26.26 12.71 -6.44
N SER A 191 -27.08 13.74 -6.22
CA SER A 191 -28.15 13.80 -5.21
C SER A 191 -29.49 14.03 -5.92
N PRO A 192 -30.66 13.74 -5.30
CA PRO A 192 -31.97 13.99 -5.91
C PRO A 192 -32.35 15.49 -5.96
N THR A 193 -31.36 16.39 -6.02
CA THR A 193 -31.56 17.84 -6.08
C THR A 193 -31.18 18.37 -7.45
N CYS A 194 -32.04 19.21 -8.03
CA CYS A 194 -31.79 19.90 -9.27
C CYS A 194 -32.39 21.31 -9.22
N ASN A 195 -31.90 22.20 -10.07
CA ASN A 195 -32.38 23.57 -10.17
C ASN A 195 -33.87 23.58 -10.61
N PRO A 196 -34.77 24.19 -9.81
CA PRO A 196 -36.19 24.33 -10.11
C PRO A 196 -36.53 24.87 -11.52
N ASP A 197 -35.70 25.74 -12.08
CA ASP A 197 -36.04 26.45 -13.32
C ASP A 197 -35.68 25.66 -14.60
N ASP A 198 -34.56 24.93 -14.60
CA ASP A 198 -34.01 24.25 -15.80
C ASP A 198 -33.70 22.74 -15.62
N GLY A 199 -33.76 22.22 -14.40
CA GLY A 199 -33.47 20.82 -14.10
C GLY A 199 -31.98 20.48 -13.98
N HIS A 200 -31.09 21.47 -13.92
CA HIS A 200 -29.65 21.25 -13.75
C HIS A 200 -29.34 20.55 -12.42
N CYS A 201 -28.62 19.43 -12.44
CA CYS A 201 -28.34 18.62 -11.24
C CYS A 201 -27.42 19.35 -10.26
N ILE A 202 -27.95 19.66 -9.07
CA ILE A 202 -27.19 20.34 -8.02
C ILE A 202 -26.26 19.30 -7.35
N GLY A 203 -24.96 19.58 -7.37
CA GLY A 203 -23.92 18.63 -6.96
C GLY A 203 -23.38 17.74 -8.10
N GLY A 204 -23.83 17.93 -9.34
CA GLY A 204 -23.30 17.24 -10.52
C GLY A 204 -23.85 15.82 -10.73
N CYS A 205 -23.10 15.02 -11.49
CA CYS A 205 -23.57 13.74 -12.05
C CYS A 205 -22.92 12.51 -11.40
N ARG A 206 -23.68 11.42 -11.34
CA ARG A 206 -23.16 10.08 -10.98
C ARG A 206 -22.11 9.61 -11.99
N SER A 207 -21.26 8.67 -11.56
CA SER A 207 -20.22 8.11 -12.43
C SER A 207 -20.78 7.53 -13.72
N GLY A 208 -20.12 7.83 -14.85
CA GLY A 208 -20.59 7.45 -16.20
C GLY A 208 -21.50 8.46 -16.88
N TRP A 209 -21.88 9.57 -16.20
CA TRP A 209 -22.81 10.57 -16.73
C TRP A 209 -22.27 11.99 -16.62
N GLN A 210 -22.66 12.84 -17.57
CA GLN A 210 -22.29 14.24 -17.70
C GLN A 210 -23.44 15.10 -18.28
N GLY A 211 -23.14 16.38 -18.48
CA GLY A 211 -24.09 17.38 -18.95
C GLY A 211 -24.96 17.92 -17.81
N ASN A 212 -25.57 19.08 -18.03
CA ASN A 212 -26.29 19.82 -16.99
C ASN A 212 -27.39 18.99 -16.30
N THR A 213 -28.08 18.10 -17.02
CA THR A 213 -29.13 17.22 -16.49
C THR A 213 -28.65 15.78 -16.25
N CYS A 214 -27.35 15.48 -16.38
CA CYS A 214 -26.79 14.13 -16.22
C CYS A 214 -27.43 13.05 -17.11
N GLN A 215 -28.02 13.46 -18.24
CA GLN A 215 -28.67 12.58 -19.21
C GLN A 215 -27.73 12.15 -20.35
N GLN A 216 -26.52 12.70 -20.41
CA GLN A 216 -25.50 12.32 -21.38
C GLN A 216 -24.53 11.34 -20.73
N VAL A 217 -24.15 10.28 -21.45
CA VAL A 217 -23.09 9.37 -21.03
C VAL A 217 -21.73 10.07 -21.21
N CYS A 218 -20.70 9.68 -20.45
CA CYS A 218 -19.34 10.18 -20.68
C CYS A 218 -18.88 9.99 -22.12
N ASP A 219 -18.19 10.99 -22.67
CA ASP A 219 -17.56 10.92 -24.00
C ASP A 219 -16.43 9.90 -24.04
N ASP A 220 -16.02 9.48 -25.24
CA ASP A 220 -14.92 8.54 -25.41
C ASP A 220 -13.60 9.15 -24.92
N GLY A 221 -12.89 8.41 -24.06
CA GLY A 221 -11.71 8.92 -23.34
C GLY A 221 -12.01 9.49 -21.95
N THR A 222 -13.26 9.55 -21.50
CA THR A 222 -13.63 10.09 -20.17
C THR A 222 -14.44 9.12 -19.32
N TYR A 223 -14.28 9.18 -18.00
CA TYR A 223 -14.96 8.29 -17.05
C TYR A 223 -15.11 8.88 -15.64
N GLY A 224 -15.86 8.16 -14.80
CA GLY A 224 -16.00 8.46 -13.37
C GLY A 224 -17.00 9.57 -13.08
N LEU A 225 -16.95 10.12 -11.87
CA LEU A 225 -17.91 11.12 -11.37
C LEU A 225 -17.90 12.37 -12.25
N GLY A 226 -19.06 12.73 -12.82
CA GLY A 226 -19.16 13.84 -13.77
C GLY A 226 -18.24 13.74 -14.99
N CYS A 227 -17.75 12.54 -15.30
CA CYS A 227 -16.76 12.27 -16.36
C CYS A 227 -15.43 13.03 -16.19
N GLY A 228 -15.08 13.39 -14.94
CA GLY A 228 -13.91 14.22 -14.64
C GLY A 228 -12.54 13.55 -14.79
N ASN A 229 -12.48 12.23 -15.05
CA ASN A 229 -11.23 11.49 -15.25
C ASN A 229 -11.03 11.16 -16.73
N ASN A 230 -9.78 11.21 -17.19
CA ASN A 230 -9.41 10.82 -18.55
C ASN A 230 -8.78 9.42 -18.59
N CYS A 231 -8.98 8.69 -19.68
CA CYS A 231 -8.38 7.39 -19.97
C CYS A 231 -7.76 7.38 -21.38
N PHE A 232 -6.54 6.89 -21.52
CA PHE A 232 -5.81 6.83 -22.79
C PHE A 232 -5.72 5.40 -23.31
N CYS A 233 -6.88 4.76 -23.50
CA CYS A 233 -7.01 3.38 -23.97
C CYS A 233 -6.70 3.23 -25.47
N ARG A 234 -6.11 2.09 -25.84
CA ARG A 234 -5.83 1.72 -27.23
C ARG A 234 -6.97 0.90 -27.84
N GLY A 235 -7.52 1.38 -28.95
CA GLY A 235 -8.43 0.61 -29.81
C GLY A 235 -9.91 0.57 -29.40
N SER A 236 -10.24 0.98 -28.17
CA SER A 236 -11.62 1.17 -27.69
C SER A 236 -11.65 2.25 -26.59
N ALA A 237 -12.82 2.83 -26.32
CA ALA A 237 -13.01 3.73 -25.19
C ALA A 237 -13.00 2.95 -23.86
N CYS A 238 -12.52 3.56 -22.77
CA CYS A 238 -12.66 2.95 -21.45
C CYS A 238 -14.12 2.77 -21.02
N ASN A 239 -14.32 1.90 -20.04
CA ASN A 239 -15.55 1.84 -19.27
C ASN A 239 -15.84 3.21 -18.64
N LYS A 240 -17.00 3.80 -18.94
CA LYS A 240 -17.39 5.15 -18.52
C LYS A 240 -17.58 5.30 -17.01
N VAL A 241 -17.77 4.20 -16.28
CA VAL A 241 -17.90 4.18 -14.83
C VAL A 241 -16.56 3.91 -14.14
N THR A 242 -15.83 2.87 -14.56
CA THR A 242 -14.60 2.40 -13.87
C THR A 242 -13.29 2.96 -14.43
N GLY A 243 -13.27 3.34 -15.72
CA GLY A 243 -12.06 3.81 -16.43
C GLY A 243 -11.21 2.69 -17.04
N GLU A 244 -11.57 1.44 -16.82
CA GLU A 244 -10.82 0.29 -17.31
C GLU A 244 -10.89 0.18 -18.85
N CYS A 245 -9.76 -0.13 -19.48
CA CYS A 245 -9.67 -0.35 -20.92
C CYS A 245 -10.03 -1.80 -21.27
N PRO A 246 -11.14 -2.07 -21.98
CA PRO A 246 -11.69 -3.43 -22.06
C PRO A 246 -10.87 -4.39 -22.93
N VAL A 247 -10.18 -3.91 -23.98
CA VAL A 247 -9.20 -4.68 -24.77
C VAL A 247 -8.18 -3.72 -25.38
N GLY A 248 -6.89 -4.03 -25.31
CA GLY A 248 -5.85 -3.42 -26.16
C GLY A 248 -4.69 -2.69 -25.44
N GLY A 249 -4.78 -2.51 -24.12
CA GLY A 249 -3.78 -1.78 -23.32
C GLY A 249 -3.86 -0.26 -23.50
N CYS A 250 -2.81 0.41 -23.07
CA CYS A 250 -2.68 1.86 -23.07
C CYS A 250 -2.09 2.40 -24.38
N LEU A 251 -2.41 3.65 -24.70
CA LEU A 251 -1.72 4.43 -25.74
C LEU A 251 -0.26 4.69 -25.35
N LYS A 252 0.56 5.08 -26.34
CA LYS A 252 1.96 5.36 -26.09
C LYS A 252 2.12 6.49 -25.08
N GLY A 253 3.06 6.32 -24.15
CA GLY A 253 3.31 7.30 -23.09
C GLY A 253 2.47 7.11 -21.84
N TYR A 254 1.55 6.12 -21.82
CA TYR A 254 0.65 5.87 -20.70
C TYR A 254 0.69 4.41 -20.19
N SER A 255 0.42 4.24 -18.90
CA SER A 255 0.35 2.97 -18.18
C SER A 255 -0.76 2.97 -17.12
N GLY A 256 -0.88 1.85 -16.39
CA GLY A 256 -1.82 1.65 -15.30
C GLY A 256 -3.17 1.07 -15.77
N PRO A 257 -4.00 0.53 -14.86
CA PRO A 257 -5.24 -0.18 -15.20
C PRO A 257 -6.32 0.70 -15.88
N TYR A 258 -6.19 2.02 -15.76
CA TYR A 258 -7.07 3.01 -16.39
C TYR A 258 -6.38 3.81 -17.50
N CYS A 259 -5.12 3.47 -17.82
CA CYS A 259 -4.28 4.15 -18.80
C CYS A 259 -4.26 5.68 -18.64
N ASN A 260 -4.02 6.15 -17.42
CA ASN A 260 -4.04 7.57 -17.05
C ASN A 260 -2.76 8.04 -16.35
N GLU A 261 -1.82 7.14 -16.09
CA GLU A 261 -0.48 7.43 -15.56
C GLU A 261 0.49 7.61 -16.74
N THR A 262 1.36 8.61 -16.72
CA THR A 262 2.41 8.79 -17.73
C THR A 262 3.61 7.88 -17.44
N CYS A 263 4.32 7.39 -18.46
CA CYS A 263 5.53 6.60 -18.24
C CYS A 263 6.57 7.33 -17.37
N THR A 264 7.10 6.63 -16.37
CA THR A 264 8.22 7.07 -15.51
C THR A 264 9.44 6.18 -15.74
N ASP A 265 10.57 6.54 -15.12
CA ASP A 265 11.74 5.66 -14.95
C ASP A 265 12.36 5.16 -16.27
N ASN A 266 12.60 6.09 -17.21
CA ASN A 266 13.20 5.81 -18.53
C ASN A 266 12.40 4.80 -19.39
N ARG A 267 11.07 4.79 -19.23
CA ARG A 267 10.16 3.95 -20.01
C ARG A 267 9.36 4.74 -21.03
N PHE A 268 8.99 4.08 -22.12
CA PHE A 268 8.24 4.68 -23.22
C PHE A 268 7.39 3.65 -24.00
N GLY A 269 6.58 4.16 -24.92
CA GLY A 269 5.79 3.36 -25.84
C GLY A 269 4.46 2.90 -25.24
N PHE A 270 3.80 1.92 -25.88
CA PHE A 270 2.54 1.36 -25.39
C PHE A 270 2.77 0.65 -24.05
N ASP A 271 1.86 0.87 -23.10
CA ASP A 271 1.90 0.30 -21.74
C ASP A 271 3.23 0.55 -21.00
N CYS A 272 4.02 1.54 -21.44
CA CYS A 272 5.37 1.85 -20.94
C CYS A 272 6.34 0.65 -20.93
N LEU A 273 6.18 -0.27 -21.89
CA LEU A 273 6.95 -1.52 -21.95
C LEU A 273 8.36 -1.38 -22.53
N SER A 274 8.65 -0.30 -23.27
CA SER A 274 9.99 -0.06 -23.85
C SER A 274 10.86 0.74 -22.89
N ILE A 275 12.18 0.52 -22.89
CA ILE A 275 13.16 1.24 -22.06
C ILE A 275 14.11 2.01 -22.96
N CYS A 276 14.41 3.25 -22.60
CA CYS A 276 15.38 4.12 -23.26
C CYS A 276 16.68 4.20 -22.44
N ASN A 277 17.84 4.11 -23.08
CA ASN A 277 19.14 4.17 -22.40
C ASN A 277 19.82 5.53 -22.62
N CYS A 278 19.19 6.57 -22.10
CA CYS A 278 19.56 7.96 -22.34
C CYS A 278 20.74 8.42 -21.47
N ALA A 279 21.63 9.23 -22.06
CA ALA A 279 22.75 9.80 -21.33
C ALA A 279 22.31 11.07 -20.57
N GLY A 280 22.17 10.97 -19.24
CA GLY A 280 22.08 12.11 -18.33
C GLY A 280 20.70 12.77 -18.14
N SER A 281 19.66 12.26 -18.78
CA SER A 281 18.26 12.71 -18.65
C SER A 281 17.31 11.60 -19.09
N ASP A 282 16.04 11.68 -18.70
CA ASP A 282 15.02 10.74 -19.18
C ASP A 282 14.72 10.86 -20.70
N CYS A 283 13.76 10.06 -21.19
CA CYS A 283 13.20 10.18 -22.53
C CYS A 283 11.75 10.65 -22.55
N PHE A 284 11.31 11.09 -23.74
CA PHE A 284 9.91 11.32 -24.07
C PHE A 284 9.08 10.01 -23.96
N PRO A 285 8.03 9.95 -23.12
CA PRO A 285 7.20 8.75 -22.90
C PRO A 285 6.58 8.14 -24.17
N GLU A 286 6.30 8.92 -25.21
CA GLU A 286 5.56 8.46 -26.38
C GLU A 286 6.44 7.74 -27.41
N ASN A 287 7.71 8.12 -27.54
CA ASN A 287 8.62 7.65 -28.60
C ASN A 287 10.00 7.21 -28.12
N GLY A 288 10.33 7.45 -26.84
CA GLY A 288 11.60 7.08 -26.22
C GLY A 288 12.76 7.99 -26.55
N THR A 289 12.57 9.06 -27.32
CA THR A 289 13.65 9.97 -27.69
C THR A 289 14.26 10.61 -26.44
N CYS A 290 15.59 10.64 -26.34
CA CYS A 290 16.27 11.18 -25.16
C CYS A 290 16.25 12.72 -25.13
N PHE A 291 15.93 13.33 -23.97
CA PHE A 291 15.94 14.80 -23.85
C PHE A 291 17.34 15.39 -24.09
N SER A 292 18.41 14.67 -23.74
CA SER A 292 19.80 15.05 -23.99
C SER A 292 20.25 14.87 -25.45
N GLY A 293 19.50 14.14 -26.27
CA GLY A 293 19.87 13.80 -27.64
C GLY A 293 21.03 12.80 -27.78
N SER A 294 21.48 12.17 -26.69
CA SER A 294 22.58 11.20 -26.68
C SER A 294 22.23 9.92 -25.92
N CYS A 295 22.77 8.81 -26.39
CA CYS A 295 22.68 7.48 -25.81
C CYS A 295 23.83 7.15 -24.87
N LEU A 296 23.57 6.28 -23.90
CA LEU A 296 24.63 5.61 -23.15
C LEU A 296 25.51 4.74 -24.07
N PRO A 297 26.79 4.52 -23.73
CA PRO A 297 27.69 3.69 -24.52
C PRO A 297 27.12 2.31 -24.82
N GLY A 298 27.16 1.91 -26.10
CA GLY A 298 26.59 0.64 -26.57
C GLY A 298 25.15 0.70 -27.09
N TRP A 299 24.48 1.86 -27.01
CA TRP A 299 23.10 2.06 -27.47
C TRP A 299 23.00 3.06 -28.63
N ALA A 300 21.99 2.88 -29.47
CA ALA A 300 21.79 3.56 -30.74
C ALA A 300 20.31 3.92 -31.00
N LEU A 301 20.12 4.70 -32.08
CA LEU A 301 18.88 5.38 -32.47
C LEU A 301 18.49 6.50 -31.50
N ASP A 302 17.69 7.45 -31.97
CA ASP A 302 17.25 8.63 -31.19
C ASP A 302 16.59 8.26 -29.84
N SER A 303 16.05 7.03 -29.73
CA SER A 303 15.41 6.49 -28.53
C SER A 303 16.29 5.58 -27.66
N CYS A 304 17.55 5.37 -28.05
CA CYS A 304 18.56 4.60 -27.30
C CYS A 304 18.05 3.23 -26.79
N SER A 305 17.22 2.58 -27.61
CA SER A 305 16.48 1.36 -27.29
C SER A 305 16.97 0.14 -28.09
N GLN A 306 18.01 0.34 -28.93
CA GLN A 306 18.67 -0.71 -29.70
C GLN A 306 20.18 -0.68 -29.43
N PRO A 307 20.88 -1.82 -29.46
CA PRO A 307 22.32 -1.86 -29.33
C PRO A 307 23.03 -1.22 -30.55
N CYS A 308 24.31 -0.89 -30.40
CA CYS A 308 25.10 -0.33 -31.50
C CYS A 308 25.08 -1.19 -32.78
N PRO A 309 25.01 -0.56 -33.96
CA PRO A 309 25.13 -1.26 -35.24
C PRO A 309 26.38 -2.14 -35.33
N PRO A 310 26.33 -3.26 -36.09
CA PRO A 310 27.48 -4.11 -36.32
C PRO A 310 28.73 -3.34 -36.75
N ASN A 311 29.86 -3.62 -36.09
CA ASN A 311 31.16 -2.96 -36.26
C ASN A 311 31.27 -1.53 -35.68
N THR A 312 30.35 -1.10 -34.81
CA THR A 312 30.44 0.19 -34.09
C THR A 312 30.33 0.04 -32.57
N PHE A 313 30.89 0.98 -31.81
CA PHE A 313 30.90 0.94 -30.34
C PHE A 313 31.05 2.30 -29.64
N GLY A 314 30.79 2.32 -28.34
CA GLY A 314 30.97 3.47 -27.45
C GLY A 314 29.75 4.37 -27.37
N GLN A 315 29.93 5.58 -26.82
CA GLN A 315 28.85 6.58 -26.74
C GLN A 315 28.37 6.98 -28.14
N ASP A 316 27.06 6.97 -28.34
CA ASP A 316 26.39 7.19 -29.63
C ASP A 316 26.94 6.32 -30.78
N CYS A 317 27.60 5.20 -30.44
CA CYS A 317 28.26 4.28 -31.38
C CYS A 317 29.31 4.92 -32.31
N ASN A 318 29.91 6.04 -31.89
CA ASN A 318 30.80 6.85 -32.73
C ASN A 318 32.16 6.20 -33.09
N ASN A 319 32.52 5.05 -32.51
CA ASN A 319 33.81 4.39 -32.76
C ASN A 319 33.63 3.13 -33.62
N SER A 320 34.61 2.81 -34.47
CA SER A 320 34.58 1.60 -35.32
C SER A 320 35.39 0.44 -34.72
N CYS A 321 34.82 -0.77 -34.76
CA CYS A 321 35.52 -2.00 -34.37
C CYS A 321 36.77 -2.27 -35.23
N GLY A 322 37.79 -2.90 -34.65
CA GLY A 322 38.91 -3.47 -35.40
C GLY A 322 38.64 -4.89 -35.94
N ASN A 323 39.70 -5.58 -36.33
CA ASN A 323 39.65 -6.86 -37.05
C ASN A 323 39.41 -8.06 -36.11
N CYS A 324 38.24 -8.12 -35.48
CA CYS A 324 37.85 -9.24 -34.62
C CYS A 324 37.79 -10.56 -35.41
N ALA A 325 38.08 -11.68 -34.73
CA ALA A 325 38.13 -12.99 -35.35
C ALA A 325 36.76 -13.54 -35.78
N ARG A 326 36.79 -14.51 -36.71
CA ARG A 326 35.64 -15.35 -37.11
C ARG A 326 34.40 -14.58 -37.59
N GLY A 327 34.58 -13.37 -38.11
CA GLY A 327 33.48 -12.53 -38.62
C GLY A 327 32.51 -12.04 -37.54
N LYS A 328 32.92 -12.05 -36.28
CA LYS A 328 32.16 -11.46 -35.16
C LYS A 328 32.51 -9.98 -35.01
N THR A 329 31.57 -9.19 -34.50
CA THR A 329 31.78 -7.77 -34.19
C THR A 329 32.47 -7.60 -32.84
N CYS A 330 33.01 -6.41 -32.57
CA CYS A 330 33.50 -6.08 -31.23
C CYS A 330 32.35 -5.79 -30.26
N ASN A 331 32.67 -5.75 -28.97
CA ASN A 331 31.78 -5.38 -27.89
C ASN A 331 31.22 -3.95 -28.11
N PRO A 332 29.89 -3.75 -28.17
CA PRO A 332 29.30 -2.46 -28.55
C PRO A 332 29.51 -1.35 -27.50
N VAL A 333 29.79 -1.69 -26.24
CA VAL A 333 30.06 -0.70 -25.19
C VAL A 333 31.53 -0.27 -25.23
N THR A 334 32.45 -1.23 -25.39
CA THR A 334 33.88 -1.04 -25.07
C THR A 334 34.84 -1.16 -26.26
N GLY A 335 34.38 -1.68 -27.39
CA GLY A 335 35.20 -1.87 -28.60
C GLY A 335 36.05 -3.13 -28.64
N ILE A 336 36.01 -3.95 -27.58
CA ILE A 336 36.91 -5.09 -27.37
C ILE A 336 36.50 -6.26 -28.27
N CYS A 337 37.48 -6.95 -28.87
CA CYS A 337 37.24 -8.20 -29.60
C CYS A 337 37.38 -9.40 -28.64
N ASP A 338 36.33 -9.71 -27.88
CA ASP A 338 36.36 -10.75 -26.83
C ASP A 338 36.71 -12.17 -27.36
N ASN A 339 36.50 -12.41 -28.65
CA ASN A 339 36.85 -13.65 -29.35
C ASN A 339 38.29 -13.67 -29.93
N GLY A 340 39.12 -12.68 -29.60
CA GLY A 340 40.43 -12.47 -30.19
C GLY A 340 40.40 -11.86 -31.59
N CYS A 341 41.59 -11.71 -32.16
CA CYS A 341 41.86 -11.03 -33.42
C CYS A 341 41.95 -11.99 -34.59
N ALA A 342 41.44 -11.54 -35.75
CA ALA A 342 41.58 -12.25 -37.01
C ALA A 342 43.06 -12.41 -37.40
N ASP A 343 43.34 -13.40 -38.24
CA ASP A 343 44.69 -13.72 -38.70
C ASP A 343 45.45 -12.46 -39.18
N GLY A 344 46.59 -12.20 -38.54
CA GLY A 344 47.46 -11.06 -38.80
C GLY A 344 47.26 -9.82 -37.94
N TRP A 345 46.40 -9.87 -36.92
CA TRP A 345 46.11 -8.77 -36.00
C TRP A 345 46.29 -9.13 -34.53
N LEU A 346 46.56 -8.11 -33.72
CA LEU A 346 46.87 -8.18 -32.29
C LEU A 346 46.24 -6.99 -31.53
N GLY A 347 46.28 -7.08 -30.20
CA GLY A 347 45.84 -6.02 -29.29
C GLY A 347 44.36 -6.12 -28.94
N LYS A 348 43.97 -5.47 -27.83
CA LYS A 348 42.62 -5.54 -27.24
C LYS A 348 41.48 -5.18 -28.21
N TYR A 349 41.78 -4.33 -29.20
CA TYR A 349 40.84 -3.83 -30.21
C TYR A 349 41.13 -4.39 -31.62
N CYS A 350 42.10 -5.28 -31.79
CA CYS A 350 42.48 -5.91 -33.07
C CYS A 350 42.74 -4.93 -34.23
N ASN A 351 43.35 -3.79 -33.90
CA ASN A 351 43.72 -2.71 -34.81
C ASN A 351 45.25 -2.59 -35.01
N ILE A 352 46.04 -3.48 -34.40
CA ILE A 352 47.50 -3.56 -34.55
C ILE A 352 47.82 -4.78 -35.41
N SER A 353 48.69 -4.66 -36.41
CA SER A 353 49.18 -5.80 -37.20
C SER A 353 50.23 -6.60 -36.42
N CYS A 354 50.40 -7.91 -36.71
CA CYS A 354 51.49 -8.69 -36.10
C CYS A 354 52.86 -8.07 -36.35
N ASP A 355 53.74 -8.19 -35.35
CA ASP A 355 55.15 -7.81 -35.46
C ASP A 355 55.89 -8.71 -36.48
N PRO A 356 56.97 -8.20 -37.12
CA PRO A 356 57.80 -8.99 -38.02
C PRO A 356 58.29 -10.30 -37.38
N GLY A 357 58.01 -11.43 -38.04
CA GLY A 357 58.34 -12.75 -37.50
C GLY A 357 57.15 -13.53 -36.93
N TYR A 358 55.95 -12.91 -36.83
CA TYR A 358 54.74 -13.55 -36.28
C TYR A 358 53.54 -13.44 -37.22
N HIS A 359 52.64 -14.44 -37.17
CA HIS A 359 51.46 -14.53 -38.02
C HIS A 359 50.28 -15.33 -37.42
N GLY A 360 49.14 -15.33 -38.13
CA GLY A 360 47.94 -16.10 -37.78
C GLY A 360 47.10 -15.49 -36.65
N PHE A 361 46.13 -16.26 -36.15
CA PHE A 361 45.21 -15.86 -35.09
C PHE A 361 45.95 -15.34 -33.85
N ASN A 362 45.62 -14.13 -33.39
CA ASN A 362 46.33 -13.41 -32.32
C ASN A 362 47.86 -13.38 -32.48
N CYS A 363 48.39 -13.46 -33.71
CA CYS A 363 49.83 -13.52 -33.99
C CYS A 363 50.57 -14.68 -33.30
N SER A 364 49.84 -15.74 -32.92
CA SER A 364 50.33 -16.83 -32.07
C SER A 364 51.32 -17.80 -32.74
N LYS A 365 51.62 -17.63 -34.04
CA LYS A 365 52.52 -18.50 -34.80
C LYS A 365 53.73 -17.70 -35.26
N GLU A 366 54.92 -18.18 -34.98
CA GLU A 366 56.15 -17.64 -35.60
C GLU A 366 56.15 -17.89 -37.11
N CYS A 367 56.97 -17.15 -37.87
CA CYS A 367 57.33 -17.48 -39.25
C CYS A 367 58.13 -18.81 -39.32
N GLY A 368 58.36 -19.32 -40.54
CA GLY A 368 59.39 -20.34 -40.78
C GLY A 368 60.70 -19.76 -41.30
N ASN A 369 61.59 -20.62 -41.78
CA ASN A 369 62.93 -20.25 -42.25
C ASN A 369 62.88 -19.70 -43.69
N CYS A 370 62.30 -18.50 -43.83
CA CYS A 370 62.23 -17.76 -45.08
C CYS A 370 63.64 -17.32 -45.53
N TYR A 371 63.97 -17.51 -46.81
CA TYR A 371 65.32 -17.31 -47.31
C TYR A 371 65.93 -15.96 -46.89
N ASN A 372 67.14 -16.00 -46.34
CA ASN A 372 67.93 -14.85 -45.93
C ASN A 372 67.20 -13.90 -44.94
N GLY A 373 66.36 -14.44 -44.06
CA GLY A 373 65.66 -13.68 -43.01
C GLY A 373 64.51 -12.79 -43.51
N THR A 374 63.93 -13.10 -44.68
CA THR A 374 62.80 -12.35 -45.24
C THR A 374 61.54 -12.48 -44.37
N ILE A 375 60.84 -11.37 -44.13
CA ILE A 375 59.67 -11.33 -43.24
C ILE A 375 58.50 -12.07 -43.92
N CYS A 376 57.92 -13.07 -43.23
CA CYS A 376 56.75 -13.78 -43.75
C CYS A 376 55.47 -12.93 -43.68
N ASN A 377 54.48 -13.25 -44.51
CA ASN A 377 53.20 -12.55 -44.51
C ASN A 377 52.49 -12.69 -43.15
N HIS A 378 52.26 -11.56 -42.49
CA HIS A 378 51.69 -11.49 -41.14
C HIS A 378 50.31 -12.17 -40.99
N ARG A 379 49.53 -12.37 -42.05
CA ARG A 379 48.27 -13.13 -41.94
C ARG A 379 48.52 -14.63 -42.00
N ASN A 380 49.09 -15.12 -43.09
CA ASN A 380 49.10 -16.56 -43.42
C ASN A 380 50.46 -17.28 -43.24
N GLY A 381 51.53 -16.56 -42.90
CA GLY A 381 52.85 -17.13 -42.65
C GLY A 381 53.67 -17.45 -43.90
N HIS A 382 53.19 -17.04 -45.09
CA HIS A 382 53.86 -17.34 -46.34
C HIS A 382 55.18 -16.57 -46.46
N CYS A 383 56.27 -17.28 -46.74
CA CYS A 383 57.56 -16.68 -47.09
C CYS A 383 57.53 -16.24 -48.57
N PRO A 384 57.67 -14.93 -48.89
CA PRO A 384 57.67 -14.46 -50.28
C PRO A 384 59.01 -14.78 -50.97
N GLY A 385 59.15 -16.01 -51.47
CA GLY A 385 60.35 -16.47 -52.17
C GLY A 385 60.61 -17.96 -51.97
N GLN A 386 61.90 -18.32 -51.87
CA GLN A 386 62.35 -19.67 -51.52
C GLN A 386 62.62 -19.79 -50.01
N CYS A 387 62.88 -21.01 -49.54
CA CYS A 387 63.27 -21.29 -48.16
C CYS A 387 64.79 -21.33 -47.99
N ASP A 388 65.28 -21.20 -46.76
CA ASP A 388 66.68 -21.47 -46.46
C ASP A 388 67.03 -22.96 -46.69
N PRO A 389 68.30 -23.30 -47.01
CA PRO A 389 68.71 -24.66 -47.37
C PRO A 389 68.30 -25.72 -46.33
N GLY A 390 67.68 -26.80 -46.81
CA GLY A 390 67.14 -27.89 -45.97
C GLY A 390 65.66 -27.74 -45.61
N TRP A 391 65.09 -26.53 -45.73
CA TRP A 391 63.68 -26.25 -45.46
C TRP A 391 62.84 -26.21 -46.74
N HIS A 392 61.58 -26.63 -46.66
CA HIS A 392 60.67 -26.64 -47.81
C HIS A 392 59.20 -26.40 -47.42
N GLY A 393 58.37 -26.14 -48.44
CA GLY A 393 56.95 -25.77 -48.33
C GLY A 393 56.71 -24.25 -48.22
N ASN A 394 55.47 -23.80 -48.49
CA ASN A 394 55.13 -22.37 -48.61
C ASN A 394 55.36 -21.52 -47.34
N THR A 395 55.60 -22.15 -46.20
CA THR A 395 55.90 -21.53 -44.90
C THR A 395 57.27 -21.96 -44.36
N CYS A 396 58.10 -22.67 -45.14
CA CYS A 396 59.49 -23.04 -44.83
C CYS A 396 59.68 -23.73 -43.46
N ARG A 397 58.91 -24.81 -43.22
CA ARG A 397 58.81 -25.51 -41.93
C ARG A 397 59.01 -27.03 -41.96
N ALA A 398 59.21 -27.64 -43.13
CA ALA A 398 59.52 -29.07 -43.23
C ALA A 398 61.04 -29.32 -43.40
N LEU A 399 61.57 -30.35 -42.72
CA LEU A 399 62.96 -30.83 -42.81
C LEU A 399 63.00 -32.22 -43.46
N THR A 400 64.06 -32.52 -44.20
CA THR A 400 64.29 -33.85 -44.79
C THR A 400 64.87 -34.83 -43.77
N SER A 401 64.16 -35.92 -43.48
CA SER A 401 64.68 -37.03 -42.68
C SER A 401 65.36 -38.06 -43.57
N ASP A 402 66.59 -38.46 -43.26
CA ASP A 402 67.14 -39.72 -43.73
C ASP A 402 67.94 -40.43 -42.62
N SER A 403 67.97 -41.75 -42.66
CA SER A 403 68.28 -42.59 -41.49
C SER A 403 69.56 -43.43 -41.67
N THR A 404 70.35 -43.59 -40.61
CA THR A 404 71.10 -44.82 -40.22
C THR A 404 72.08 -44.53 -39.06
N GLY A 405 72.37 -45.55 -38.23
CA GLY A 405 73.50 -45.53 -37.28
C GLY A 405 73.12 -45.78 -35.81
N SER A 406 73.12 -47.04 -35.40
CA SER A 406 72.97 -47.47 -34.00
C SER A 406 74.32 -47.48 -33.26
N SER A 407 74.37 -47.02 -32.00
CA SER A 407 75.08 -47.69 -30.89
C SER A 407 74.83 -47.03 -29.53
N THR A 408 74.81 -47.86 -28.48
CA THR A 408 74.69 -47.52 -27.05
C THR A 408 75.98 -46.85 -26.51
N VAL A 409 76.06 -46.11 -25.40
CA VAL A 409 75.76 -46.43 -23.98
C VAL A 409 75.79 -45.14 -23.11
N THR A 410 74.81 -44.99 -22.20
CA THR A 410 74.71 -44.19 -20.93
C THR A 410 75.47 -42.86 -20.64
N THR A 411 74.92 -42.12 -19.66
CA THR A 411 75.61 -41.23 -18.67
C THR A 411 75.52 -39.69 -18.84
N VAL A 412 74.32 -39.09 -18.91
CA VAL A 412 74.14 -37.62 -18.67
C VAL A 412 72.92 -37.27 -17.80
N ILE A 413 71.82 -38.04 -17.82
CA ILE A 413 70.52 -37.62 -17.27
C ILE A 413 70.52 -37.37 -15.74
N VAL A 414 71.41 -38.00 -14.98
CA VAL A 414 71.48 -37.84 -13.50
C VAL A 414 72.04 -36.48 -13.06
N ILE A 415 72.88 -35.82 -13.87
CA ILE A 415 73.53 -34.54 -13.50
C ILE A 415 72.56 -33.36 -13.65
N LEU A 416 71.70 -33.38 -14.67
CA LEU A 416 70.71 -32.32 -14.92
C LEU A 416 69.58 -32.32 -13.87
N LEU A 417 69.15 -33.50 -13.39
CA LEU A 417 68.12 -33.61 -12.35
C LEU A 417 68.62 -33.11 -10.98
N LEU A 418 69.89 -33.32 -10.63
CA LEU A 418 70.46 -32.83 -9.37
C LEU A 418 70.65 -31.30 -9.37
N LEU A 419 71.00 -30.70 -10.51
CA LEU A 419 71.15 -29.24 -10.63
C LEU A 419 69.80 -28.50 -10.48
N CYS A 420 68.72 -29.03 -11.06
CA CYS A 420 67.39 -28.41 -10.94
C CYS A 420 66.88 -28.41 -9.48
N VAL A 421 67.07 -29.51 -8.75
CA VAL A 421 66.68 -29.61 -7.32
C VAL A 421 67.48 -28.64 -6.44
N ALA A 422 68.79 -28.47 -6.71
CA ALA A 422 69.61 -27.48 -6.01
C ALA A 422 69.10 -26.04 -6.23
N THR A 423 68.74 -25.67 -7.47
CA THR A 423 68.18 -24.34 -7.76
C THR A 423 66.81 -24.10 -7.10
N GLY A 424 65.93 -25.10 -7.06
CA GLY A 424 64.62 -25.00 -6.39
C GLY A 424 64.74 -24.79 -4.88
N LEU A 425 65.64 -25.53 -4.21
CA LEU A 425 65.85 -25.40 -2.78
C LEU A 425 66.46 -24.04 -2.38
N ILE A 426 67.33 -23.45 -3.22
CA ILE A 426 67.88 -22.11 -2.99
C ILE A 426 66.80 -21.03 -3.05
N VAL A 427 65.86 -21.11 -3.99
CA VAL A 427 64.74 -20.15 -4.09
C VAL A 427 63.79 -20.26 -2.89
N ILE A 428 63.51 -21.48 -2.42
CA ILE A 428 62.70 -21.72 -1.20
C ILE A 428 63.43 -21.20 0.05
N TYR A 429 64.75 -21.40 0.15
CA TYR A 429 65.58 -20.88 1.24
C TYR A 429 65.57 -19.34 1.29
N ILE A 430 65.66 -18.66 0.15
CA ILE A 430 65.63 -17.19 0.07
C ILE A 430 64.24 -16.63 0.41
N LYS A 431 63.15 -17.25 -0.06
CA LYS A 431 61.77 -16.80 0.29
C LYS A 431 61.44 -17.03 1.77
N ARG A 432 61.86 -18.15 2.38
CA ARG A 432 61.60 -18.41 3.82
C ARG A 432 62.42 -17.55 4.78
N ARG A 433 63.55 -16.96 4.34
CA ARG A 433 64.41 -16.13 5.22
C ARG A 433 63.96 -14.66 5.38
N LYS A 434 63.00 -14.17 4.59
CA LYS A 434 62.45 -12.80 4.71
C LYS A 434 61.26 -12.66 5.68
N ILE A 435 60.73 -13.75 6.24
CA ILE A 435 59.59 -13.73 7.17
C ILE A 435 60.04 -13.93 8.64
N ALA A 436 61.31 -14.27 8.89
CA ALA A 436 61.83 -14.60 10.21
C ALA A 436 62.96 -13.65 10.68
N THR A 437 62.66 -12.37 10.92
CA THR A 437 63.48 -11.56 11.85
C THR A 437 62.67 -10.43 12.53
N ARG A 438 62.40 -10.65 13.83
CA ARG A 438 62.01 -9.65 14.85
C ARG A 438 60.63 -9.00 14.79
N GLN A 439 59.69 -9.62 15.51
CA GLN A 439 58.90 -8.87 16.49
C GLN A 439 59.85 -8.31 17.58
N SER A 440 59.70 -7.05 17.98
CA SER A 440 59.58 -6.65 19.41
C SER A 440 59.33 -5.15 19.63
N PHE A 441 58.45 -4.87 20.60
CA PHE A 441 58.45 -3.73 21.54
C PHE A 441 58.04 -2.29 21.11
N LYS A 442 56.82 -1.94 21.60
CA LYS A 442 56.52 -0.83 22.55
C LYS A 442 56.33 0.65 22.08
N TYR A 443 55.12 1.14 22.41
CA TYR A 443 54.79 2.36 23.16
C TYR A 443 54.48 3.70 22.43
N SER A 444 53.18 4.02 22.39
CA SER A 444 52.55 5.27 22.91
C SER A 444 52.65 6.64 22.20
N LYS A 445 51.50 7.35 22.29
CA LYS A 445 51.29 8.79 22.47
C LYS A 445 51.45 9.83 21.32
N SER A 446 50.29 10.36 20.93
CA SER A 446 49.85 11.78 21.08
C SER A 446 50.41 12.94 20.22
N PHE A 447 49.48 13.88 19.98
CA PHE A 447 49.63 15.33 19.69
C PHE A 447 50.14 15.71 18.28
N VAL A 448 49.38 16.45 17.46
CA VAL A 448 48.95 17.88 17.54
C VAL A 448 50.09 18.85 17.23
N ASP A 449 50.06 19.44 16.03
CA ASP A 449 49.90 20.89 15.78
C ASP A 449 49.64 21.10 14.25
N SER A 450 48.74 22.00 13.79
CA SER A 450 48.87 23.47 13.63
C SER A 450 49.93 23.89 12.60
N ARG A 451 49.80 25.00 11.85
CA ARG A 451 48.73 26.02 11.67
C ARG A 451 49.04 26.78 10.37
N GLY A 452 48.07 27.57 9.87
CA GLY A 452 48.27 28.47 8.73
C GLY A 452 47.10 29.43 8.56
N ASP A 453 46.89 30.32 9.53
CA ASP A 453 45.94 31.43 9.41
C ASP A 453 46.39 32.45 8.37
N HIS A 454 45.42 33.05 7.68
CA HIS A 454 45.45 34.49 7.40
C HIS A 454 44.02 35.01 7.20
N ASP A 455 43.64 36.01 8.02
CA ASP A 455 42.41 36.80 7.90
C ASP A 455 42.34 37.55 6.57
N ASP A 456 41.11 37.83 6.09
CA ASP A 456 40.79 39.20 5.69
C ASP A 456 39.30 39.55 5.92
N GLN A 457 39.02 40.81 6.30
CA GLN A 457 37.68 41.34 6.57
C GLN A 457 37.33 42.51 5.63
N SER A 458 36.24 42.41 4.87
CA SER A 458 35.40 43.57 4.47
C SER A 458 34.07 43.10 3.87
N ARG A 459 32.92 43.41 4.49
CA ARG A 459 32.06 44.61 4.32
C ARG A 459 31.34 44.70 2.96
N ASN A 460 29.99 44.74 3.03
CA ASN A 460 29.04 45.63 2.31
C ASN A 460 29.30 45.95 0.81
N SER A 461 28.32 45.93 -0.10
CA SER A 461 26.90 46.31 0.08
C SER A 461 26.07 46.18 -1.22
N ASN A 462 24.74 46.18 -1.07
CA ASN A 462 23.71 46.72 -1.98
C ASN A 462 23.59 46.23 -3.44
N ALA A 463 22.50 45.51 -3.73
CA ALA A 463 21.34 45.96 -4.53
C ALA A 463 20.52 44.72 -4.98
N GLN A 464 19.45 44.33 -4.28
CA GLN A 464 18.06 44.81 -4.43
C GLN A 464 17.35 44.47 -5.76
N ASN A 465 16.42 43.52 -5.64
CA ASN A 465 15.07 43.48 -6.23
C ASN A 465 14.95 43.37 -7.77
N THR A 466 13.95 42.69 -8.36
CA THR A 466 12.54 42.53 -7.96
C THR A 466 11.89 41.21 -8.43
N ASN A 467 10.98 40.69 -7.60
CA ASN A 467 9.63 40.14 -7.93
C ASN A 467 9.51 38.89 -8.85
N GLU A 468 8.50 38.01 -8.71
CA GLU A 468 7.30 38.04 -7.85
C GLU A 468 6.77 36.62 -7.55
N ALA A 469 6.20 36.42 -6.36
CA ALA A 469 5.31 35.30 -6.06
C ALA A 469 4.05 35.86 -5.40
N ILE A 470 2.88 35.68 -6.03
CA ILE A 470 1.64 36.35 -5.62
C ILE A 470 0.91 35.51 -4.58
N TYR A 471 0.92 36.01 -3.35
CA TYR A 471 -0.11 35.74 -2.33
C TYR A 471 -1.32 36.66 -2.59
N TYR A 472 -2.52 36.18 -2.25
CA TYR A 472 -3.53 37.05 -1.65
C TYR A 472 -3.82 36.54 -0.24
N ASN A 473 -3.87 37.46 0.73
CA ASN A 473 -3.77 37.14 2.15
C ASN A 473 -4.42 38.27 2.97
N THR A 474 -4.96 37.94 4.15
CA THR A 474 -5.07 38.84 5.33
C THR A 474 -6.10 40.00 5.23
N SER A 475 -6.74 40.53 6.30
CA SER A 475 -7.23 40.00 7.59
C SER A 475 -8.11 41.05 8.31
N GLN A 476 -8.93 40.59 9.27
CA GLN A 476 -9.20 41.12 10.64
C GLN A 476 -9.06 42.62 10.99
N THR A 477 -10.03 43.12 11.80
CA THR A 477 -9.93 44.10 12.93
C THR A 477 -11.30 44.19 13.65
N ILE A 478 -11.50 44.74 14.85
CA ILE A 478 -10.83 44.51 16.16
C ILE A 478 -11.85 44.82 17.32
N ILE A 479 -11.53 44.52 18.58
CA ILE A 479 -12.42 44.65 19.79
C ILE A 479 -12.31 46.05 20.47
N PRO A 480 -13.26 46.50 21.33
CA PRO A 480 -13.29 46.17 22.79
C PRO A 480 -14.71 45.91 23.36
N GLU A 481 -14.95 44.86 24.17
CA GLU A 481 -14.90 44.78 25.66
C GLU A 481 -15.79 45.77 26.45
N GLU A 482 -16.81 45.27 27.17
CA GLU A 482 -16.93 45.39 28.65
C GLU A 482 -18.01 44.45 29.27
N LYS A 483 -18.10 44.42 30.62
CA LYS A 483 -18.65 43.31 31.45
C LYS A 483 -20.02 43.61 32.08
N HIS A 484 -20.82 42.58 32.40
CA HIS A 484 -21.16 42.14 33.79
C HIS A 484 -22.25 41.04 33.87
N ASN A 485 -22.01 40.04 34.74
CA ASN A 485 -22.88 39.42 35.78
C ASN A 485 -24.43 39.64 35.71
N GLU A 486 -25.33 38.72 36.13
CA GLU A 486 -25.22 37.57 37.07
C GLU A 486 -26.48 36.65 37.07
N LEU A 487 -26.31 35.41 37.56
CA LEU A 487 -27.23 34.58 38.38
C LEU A 487 -28.61 34.00 37.90
N GLN A 488 -28.78 32.72 38.31
CA GLN A 488 -29.96 32.07 38.93
C GLN A 488 -30.92 31.13 38.14
N ASN A 489 -30.67 29.83 38.34
CA ASN A 489 -31.52 28.85 39.04
C ASN A 489 -32.85 28.30 38.46
N ASN A 490 -32.86 26.95 38.42
CA ASN A 490 -33.84 26.03 39.03
C ASN A 490 -35.00 25.39 38.21
N THR A 491 -34.86 24.05 38.11
CA THR A 491 -35.86 22.98 38.41
C THR A 491 -37.16 22.87 37.61
N ALA A 492 -37.18 21.83 36.76
CA ALA A 492 -38.12 20.70 36.75
C ALA A 492 -39.62 20.90 37.09
N PHE A 493 -40.49 20.44 36.19
CA PHE A 493 -41.68 19.63 36.52
C PHE A 493 -42.21 18.88 35.26
N THR A 494 -42.48 17.58 35.41
CA THR A 494 -43.36 16.73 34.58
C THR A 494 -44.46 16.17 35.51
N PRO A 495 -45.49 15.40 35.07
CA PRO A 495 -45.92 15.01 33.72
C PRO A 495 -47.32 15.65 33.42
N ASP A 496 -48.31 15.14 32.67
CA ASP A 496 -48.53 13.90 31.88
C ASP A 496 -49.68 14.11 30.86
N GLU A 497 -49.80 13.25 29.83
CA GLU A 497 -51.04 12.53 29.47
C GLU A 497 -50.91 11.58 28.26
N VAL A 498 -51.56 10.41 28.40
CA VAL A 498 -51.28 9.12 27.74
C VAL A 498 -52.61 8.35 27.61
N ILE A 499 -53.02 7.72 26.50
CA ILE A 499 -52.38 7.44 25.20
C ILE A 499 -53.46 7.35 24.09
N TYR A 500 -53.10 7.38 22.79
CA TYR A 500 -53.75 6.53 21.78
C TYR A 500 -52.80 6.16 20.63
N SER A 501 -52.51 4.86 20.54
CA SER A 501 -51.82 4.15 19.46
C SER A 501 -52.81 3.75 18.34
N ASN A 502 -52.45 3.29 17.13
CA ASN A 502 -51.19 2.93 16.44
C ASN A 502 -51.11 3.74 15.11
N GLU A 503 -50.08 3.69 14.24
CA GLU A 503 -49.58 2.53 13.47
C GLU A 503 -48.05 2.49 13.39
N GLU A 504 -47.50 1.28 13.37
CA GLU A 504 -46.07 0.99 13.38
C GLU A 504 -45.47 1.12 11.98
N GLY A 505 -44.39 1.91 11.85
CA GLY A 505 -43.43 1.71 10.77
C GLY A 505 -42.41 0.67 11.22
N GLU A 506 -42.27 -0.43 10.48
CA GLU A 506 -41.37 -1.53 10.85
C GLU A 506 -39.92 -1.05 10.99
N ASP A 507 -39.36 -1.25 12.20
CA ASP A 507 -37.95 -1.02 12.48
C ASP A 507 -37.14 -2.19 11.87
N ILE A 508 -36.45 -1.95 10.75
CA ILE A 508 -35.88 -3.01 9.87
C ILE A 508 -34.79 -3.87 10.56
N CYS A 509 -34.33 -3.51 11.77
CA CYS A 509 -33.24 -4.18 12.47
C CYS A 509 -33.56 -4.52 13.94
N THR A 510 -34.65 -5.26 14.19
CA THR A 510 -35.01 -5.75 15.54
C THR A 510 -34.18 -6.94 16.04
N ASN A 511 -33.40 -7.62 15.19
CA ASN A 511 -32.47 -8.66 15.61
C ASN A 511 -31.16 -8.64 14.81
N THR A 512 -30.13 -7.98 15.35
CA THR A 512 -28.76 -7.93 14.80
C THR A 512 -27.81 -8.97 15.41
N LYS A 513 -28.31 -9.80 16.34
CA LYS A 513 -27.59 -10.91 16.96
C LYS A 513 -27.34 -12.03 15.95
N ILE A 514 -26.14 -12.60 16.01
CA ILE A 514 -25.67 -13.70 15.16
C ILE A 514 -25.21 -14.84 16.07
N GLU A 515 -25.79 -16.04 15.90
CA GLU A 515 -25.23 -17.26 16.49
C GLU A 515 -23.97 -17.68 15.71
N VAL A 516 -22.93 -18.13 16.41
CA VAL A 516 -21.60 -18.39 15.81
C VAL A 516 -21.67 -19.44 14.69
N ASP A 517 -22.47 -20.48 14.86
CA ASP A 517 -22.61 -21.57 13.87
C ASP A 517 -23.33 -21.11 12.59
N GLU A 518 -24.18 -20.08 12.67
CA GLU A 518 -24.92 -19.51 11.53
C GLU A 518 -24.12 -18.41 10.80
N MET A 519 -22.99 -17.96 11.37
CA MET A 519 -22.27 -16.77 10.92
C MET A 519 -21.83 -16.84 9.44
N ALA A 520 -21.47 -18.03 8.94
CA ALA A 520 -21.09 -18.22 7.55
C ALA A 520 -22.25 -17.93 6.58
N GLU A 521 -23.45 -18.40 6.94
CA GLU A 521 -24.66 -18.21 6.16
C GLU A 521 -25.18 -16.77 6.28
N VAL A 522 -25.15 -16.18 7.47
CA VAL A 522 -25.52 -14.77 7.69
C VAL A 522 -24.65 -13.82 6.87
N ILE A 523 -23.32 -14.00 6.85
CA ILE A 523 -22.42 -13.15 6.05
C ILE A 523 -22.72 -13.28 4.55
N LYS A 524 -22.94 -14.51 4.07
CA LYS A 524 -23.29 -14.79 2.67
C LYS A 524 -24.63 -14.18 2.28
N ASN A 525 -25.64 -14.27 3.15
CA ASN A 525 -27.00 -13.81 2.88
C ASN A 525 -27.14 -12.28 3.01
N LYS A 526 -26.38 -11.62 3.90
CA LYS A 526 -26.32 -10.14 3.97
C LYS A 526 -25.84 -9.55 2.63
N GLY A 527 -24.71 -10.05 2.11
CA GLY A 527 -24.08 -9.48 0.93
C GLY A 527 -23.74 -7.99 1.08
N LYS A 528 -23.22 -7.37 0.01
CA LYS A 528 -22.76 -5.96 0.10
C LYS A 528 -23.88 -4.96 0.41
N GLN A 529 -25.11 -5.24 -0.02
CA GLN A 529 -26.24 -4.31 0.17
C GLN A 529 -26.65 -4.21 1.64
N ILE A 530 -26.99 -5.32 2.30
CA ILE A 530 -27.48 -5.28 3.69
C ILE A 530 -26.38 -4.78 4.63
N PHE A 531 -25.11 -5.15 4.39
CA PHE A 531 -23.98 -4.54 5.12
C PHE A 531 -23.89 -3.01 4.94
N THR A 532 -24.23 -2.48 3.76
CA THR A 532 -24.26 -1.02 3.51
C THR A 532 -25.39 -0.36 4.30
N GLU A 533 -26.58 -0.95 4.28
CA GLU A 533 -27.77 -0.47 4.98
C GLU A 533 -27.58 -0.48 6.51
N GLU A 534 -27.05 -1.57 7.05
CA GLU A 534 -26.69 -1.74 8.46
C GLU A 534 -25.59 -0.75 8.89
N TYR A 535 -24.51 -0.63 8.12
CA TYR A 535 -23.41 0.29 8.45
C TYR A 535 -23.86 1.77 8.44
N ASN A 536 -24.76 2.14 7.54
CA ASN A 536 -25.29 3.51 7.45
C ASN A 536 -26.20 3.91 8.64
N GLN A 537 -26.73 2.93 9.39
CA GLN A 537 -27.49 3.19 10.61
C GLN A 537 -26.59 3.49 11.84
N LEU A 538 -25.28 3.23 11.76
CA LEU A 538 -24.36 3.54 12.85
C LEU A 538 -24.16 5.07 12.99
N PRO A 539 -24.29 5.66 14.20
CA PRO A 539 -24.14 7.11 14.39
C PRO A 539 -22.84 7.65 13.81
N ALA A 540 -22.89 8.75 13.08
CA ALA A 540 -21.74 9.35 12.40
C ALA A 540 -21.41 10.75 12.95
N GLY A 541 -20.13 11.11 12.96
CA GLY A 541 -19.66 12.39 13.51
C GLY A 541 -19.60 12.40 15.04
N HIS A 542 -19.44 13.59 15.61
CA HIS A 542 -19.34 13.76 17.06
C HIS A 542 -20.73 13.75 17.72
N GLN A 543 -21.00 12.71 18.51
CA GLN A 543 -22.27 12.52 19.22
C GLN A 543 -22.30 13.15 20.62
N PHE A 544 -21.15 13.56 21.16
CA PHE A 544 -20.98 14.10 22.52
C PHE A 544 -19.99 15.29 22.54
N PRO A 545 -19.96 16.11 23.60
CA PRO A 545 -18.97 17.19 23.76
C PRO A 545 -17.52 16.72 23.63
N HIS A 546 -16.68 17.57 23.05
CA HIS A 546 -15.29 17.29 22.68
C HIS A 546 -14.44 18.59 22.63
N GLU A 547 -14.72 19.52 23.53
CA GLU A 547 -14.16 20.87 23.55
C GLU A 547 -12.69 20.89 24.03
N ASP A 548 -12.29 19.97 24.91
CA ASP A 548 -10.89 19.84 25.34
C ASP A 548 -9.97 19.55 24.14
N GLY A 549 -10.47 18.80 23.15
CA GLY A 549 -9.76 18.51 21.90
C GLY A 549 -9.64 19.70 20.96
N LYS A 550 -10.60 20.64 21.00
CA LYS A 550 -10.62 21.87 20.20
C LYS A 550 -9.78 23.00 20.82
N HIS A 551 -9.48 22.93 22.12
CA HIS A 551 -8.78 23.99 22.85
C HIS A 551 -7.50 24.44 22.12
N PRO A 552 -7.21 25.75 21.98
CA PRO A 552 -6.09 26.24 21.16
C PRO A 552 -4.73 25.58 21.45
N SER A 553 -4.40 25.38 22.73
CA SER A 553 -3.17 24.71 23.19
C SER A 553 -3.09 23.21 22.82
N ASN A 554 -4.22 22.57 22.55
CA ASN A 554 -4.32 21.14 22.26
C ASN A 554 -4.41 20.84 20.75
N LYS A 555 -4.77 21.82 19.91
CA LYS A 555 -4.84 21.67 18.44
C LYS A 555 -3.59 21.03 17.83
N THR A 556 -2.39 21.44 18.28
CA THR A 556 -1.10 20.93 17.80
C THR A 556 -0.81 19.48 18.24
N LYS A 557 -1.46 18.99 19.29
CA LYS A 557 -1.34 17.61 19.77
C LYS A 557 -2.19 16.64 18.94
N ASN A 558 -3.24 17.11 18.28
CA ASN A 558 -4.08 16.29 17.40
C ASN A 558 -3.38 16.00 16.06
N ARG A 559 -3.54 14.79 15.54
CA ARG A 559 -3.05 14.40 14.19
C ARG A 559 -4.01 14.84 13.08
N PHE A 560 -5.31 14.89 13.36
CA PHE A 560 -6.36 15.27 12.42
C PHE A 560 -7.23 16.39 13.01
N LEU A 561 -7.65 17.34 12.16
CA LEU A 561 -8.40 18.54 12.57
C LEU A 561 -9.87 18.27 12.93
N ALA A 562 -10.38 17.06 12.68
CA ALA A 562 -11.77 16.67 12.90
C ALA A 562 -11.90 15.36 13.71
N THR A 563 -10.84 14.89 14.36
CA THR A 563 -10.86 13.64 15.15
C THR A 563 -10.45 13.93 16.58
N PHE A 564 -11.43 14.30 17.41
CA PHE A 564 -11.27 14.61 18.83
C PHE A 564 -11.86 13.49 19.71
N PRO A 565 -11.27 13.19 20.87
CA PRO A 565 -11.93 12.37 21.89
C PRO A 565 -13.13 13.14 22.47
N TYR A 566 -14.15 12.43 22.96
CA TYR A 566 -15.21 13.06 23.75
C TYR A 566 -14.71 13.39 25.16
N ASP A 567 -15.14 14.52 25.71
CA ASP A 567 -14.65 15.02 27.01
C ASP A 567 -15.01 14.06 28.15
N LYS A 568 -16.19 13.42 28.08
CA LYS A 568 -16.73 12.50 29.09
C LYS A 568 -15.84 11.27 29.40
N ASN A 569 -15.02 10.84 28.45
CA ASN A 569 -14.23 9.61 28.55
C ASN A 569 -12.84 9.72 27.91
N ARG A 570 -12.33 10.93 27.67
CA ARG A 570 -10.94 11.14 27.26
C ARG A 570 -9.97 10.65 28.33
N VAL A 571 -8.77 10.27 27.92
CA VAL A 571 -7.71 9.91 28.88
C VAL A 571 -7.08 11.18 29.45
N ILE A 572 -7.34 11.47 30.72
CA ILE A 572 -6.73 12.60 31.44
C ILE A 572 -5.35 12.20 31.97
N LEU A 573 -4.32 13.01 31.68
CA LEU A 573 -2.95 12.87 32.18
C LEU A 573 -2.73 13.71 33.46
N PRO A 574 -1.75 13.35 34.33
CA PRO A 574 -1.40 14.18 35.48
C PRO A 574 -0.80 15.51 35.02
N ALA A 575 -1.42 16.64 35.36
CA ALA A 575 -1.01 17.97 34.92
C ALA A 575 0.44 18.31 35.31
N ILE A 576 1.17 18.95 34.40
CA ILE A 576 2.53 19.46 34.61
C ILE A 576 2.42 20.92 35.09
N LYS A 577 2.96 21.22 36.27
CA LYS A 577 2.96 22.57 36.85
C LYS A 577 3.60 23.57 35.88
N GLY A 578 2.86 24.64 35.56
CA GLY A 578 3.30 25.69 34.64
C GLY A 578 3.11 25.39 33.15
N VAL A 579 2.53 24.25 32.76
CA VAL A 579 2.20 23.92 31.37
C VAL A 579 0.70 23.77 31.23
N GLU A 580 0.07 24.74 30.57
CA GLU A 580 -1.37 24.79 30.33
C GLU A 580 -1.87 23.55 29.54
N ASN A 581 -3.01 23.00 29.95
CA ASN A 581 -3.66 21.83 29.33
C ASN A 581 -2.73 20.64 29.08
N SER A 582 -1.72 20.46 29.95
CA SER A 582 -0.78 19.34 29.93
C SER A 582 -1.39 18.00 30.38
N ASP A 583 -2.67 18.01 30.75
CA ASP A 583 -3.51 16.86 31.04
C ASP A 583 -4.09 16.21 29.75
N TYR A 584 -4.13 16.92 28.62
CA TYR A 584 -4.73 16.43 27.38
C TYR A 584 -3.81 15.51 26.57
N ILE A 585 -4.38 14.38 26.14
CA ILE A 585 -3.93 13.53 25.04
C ILE A 585 -5.14 13.09 24.19
N ASN A 586 -4.94 12.94 22.87
CA ASN A 586 -6.00 12.44 21.98
C ASN A 586 -6.16 10.92 22.09
N ALA A 587 -6.84 10.49 23.15
CA ALA A 587 -7.20 9.11 23.43
C ALA A 587 -8.53 9.05 24.20
N SER A 588 -9.31 7.99 23.98
CA SER A 588 -10.58 7.73 24.66
C SER A 588 -10.55 6.36 25.33
N TYR A 589 -11.12 6.23 26.52
CA TYR A 589 -11.46 4.91 27.06
C TYR A 589 -12.65 4.33 26.29
N ILE A 590 -12.59 3.05 25.94
CA ILE A 590 -13.69 2.31 25.30
C ILE A 590 -14.03 1.11 26.19
N ASP A 591 -15.33 0.86 26.34
CA ASP A 591 -15.84 -0.21 27.19
C ASP A 591 -15.83 -1.57 26.44
N GLY A 592 -15.60 -2.64 27.18
CA GLY A 592 -15.92 -3.99 26.75
C GLY A 592 -17.36 -4.34 27.12
N LEU A 593 -17.84 -5.51 26.72
CA LEU A 593 -19.16 -6.02 27.02
C LEU A 593 -19.28 -6.43 28.50
N ASP A 594 -18.24 -7.05 29.06
CA ASP A 594 -18.20 -7.49 30.46
C ASP A 594 -17.55 -6.46 31.42
N LYS A 595 -16.87 -5.41 30.90
CA LYS A 595 -16.02 -4.52 31.71
C LYS A 595 -15.85 -3.13 31.10
N GLU A 596 -16.22 -2.10 31.87
CA GLU A 596 -15.92 -0.70 31.55
C GLU A 596 -14.42 -0.43 31.37
N LYS A 597 -14.10 0.49 30.46
CA LYS A 597 -12.74 1.03 30.22
C LYS A 597 -11.71 -0.08 29.95
N SER A 598 -12.15 -1.16 29.31
CA SER A 598 -11.30 -2.30 28.94
C SER A 598 -10.22 -1.91 27.92
N TYR A 599 -10.48 -0.90 27.09
CA TYR A 599 -9.57 -0.44 26.07
C TYR A 599 -9.27 1.05 26.19
N ILE A 600 -8.15 1.47 25.60
CA ILE A 600 -7.90 2.87 25.23
C ILE A 600 -7.73 2.92 23.71
N ALA A 601 -8.60 3.65 23.02
CA ALA A 601 -8.45 3.97 21.59
C ALA A 601 -7.71 5.30 21.45
N SER A 602 -6.52 5.30 20.85
CA SER A 602 -5.64 6.47 20.75
C SER A 602 -5.21 6.76 19.31
N GLN A 603 -4.89 8.02 19.00
CA GLN A 603 -4.18 8.34 17.76
C GLN A 603 -2.74 7.79 17.79
N GLY A 604 -2.15 7.58 16.63
CA GLY A 604 -0.71 7.32 16.52
C GLY A 604 0.07 8.58 16.94
N PRO A 605 0.97 8.50 17.94
CA PRO A 605 1.66 9.68 18.46
C PRO A 605 2.39 10.46 17.36
N LYS A 606 2.48 11.77 17.54
CA LYS A 606 3.30 12.69 16.74
C LYS A 606 4.62 12.90 17.47
N LYS A 607 5.69 13.34 16.79
CA LYS A 607 6.95 13.79 17.42
C LYS A 607 6.76 14.65 18.69
N SER A 608 5.80 15.58 18.66
CA SER A 608 5.47 16.46 19.80
C SER A 608 4.69 15.80 20.94
N THR A 609 4.10 14.61 20.74
CA THR A 609 3.23 13.93 21.73
C THR A 609 3.76 12.57 22.19
N VAL A 610 4.98 12.16 21.80
CA VAL A 610 5.57 10.89 22.25
C VAL A 610 5.72 10.85 23.79
N SER A 611 6.15 11.96 24.39
CA SER A 611 6.24 12.10 25.85
C SER A 611 4.87 11.96 26.54
N ASP A 612 3.82 12.52 25.96
CA ASP A 612 2.45 12.42 26.48
C ASP A 612 1.89 10.99 26.35
N PHE A 613 2.23 10.29 25.28
CA PHE A 613 1.87 8.89 25.05
C PHE A 613 2.51 7.97 26.11
N TRP A 614 3.78 8.16 26.43
CA TRP A 614 4.43 7.40 27.52
C TRP A 614 3.93 7.80 28.92
N ARG A 615 3.59 9.07 29.15
CA ARG A 615 2.87 9.50 30.37
C ARG A 615 1.51 8.80 30.51
N MET A 616 0.76 8.65 29.41
CA MET A 616 -0.52 7.93 29.36
C MET A 616 -0.34 6.47 29.75
N ILE A 617 0.62 5.79 29.11
CA ILE A 617 0.97 4.39 29.37
C ILE A 617 1.35 4.17 30.84
N TRP A 618 2.22 5.04 31.37
CA TRP A 618 2.65 4.95 32.76
C TRP A 618 1.49 5.14 33.75
N LYS A 619 0.66 6.17 33.55
CA LYS A 619 -0.51 6.49 34.39
C LYS A 619 -1.60 5.41 34.30
N GLY A 620 -1.88 4.92 33.09
CA GLY A 620 -2.93 3.93 32.83
C GLY A 620 -2.61 2.51 33.29
N LYS A 621 -1.36 2.26 33.74
CA LYS A 621 -0.83 0.91 34.00
C LYS A 621 -1.00 -0.03 32.80
N ILE A 622 -0.68 0.48 31.62
CA ILE A 622 -0.85 -0.24 30.36
C ILE A 622 0.29 -1.25 30.22
N GLU A 623 -0.04 -2.54 30.13
CA GLU A 623 0.91 -3.66 29.96
C GLU A 623 0.99 -4.14 28.50
N LYS A 624 -0.02 -3.82 27.69
CA LYS A 624 -0.12 -4.19 26.26
C LYS A 624 -0.45 -2.99 25.39
N ILE A 625 0.27 -2.85 24.28
CA ILE A 625 0.03 -1.85 23.25
C ILE A 625 -0.18 -2.58 21.92
N VAL A 626 -1.29 -2.32 21.24
CA VAL A 626 -1.59 -2.81 19.90
C VAL A 626 -1.49 -1.66 18.91
N MET A 627 -0.58 -1.78 17.96
CA MET A 627 -0.33 -0.85 16.87
C MET A 627 -0.75 -1.50 15.56
N VAL A 628 -1.82 -1.01 14.92
CA VAL A 628 -2.37 -1.53 13.65
C VAL A 628 -2.21 -0.52 12.52
N THR A 629 -0.98 -0.06 12.30
CA THR A 629 -0.55 0.86 11.24
C THR A 629 0.96 0.81 11.11
N ASN A 630 1.50 0.99 9.90
CA ASN A 630 2.94 1.20 9.73
C ASN A 630 3.31 2.66 10.11
N LEU A 631 4.61 2.94 10.25
CA LEU A 631 5.09 4.31 10.53
C LEU A 631 4.81 5.25 9.35
N VAL A 632 5.04 4.76 8.15
CA VAL A 632 4.81 5.43 6.85
C VAL A 632 4.01 4.48 5.97
N GLU A 633 3.07 5.04 5.22
CA GLU A 633 2.14 4.37 4.31
C GLU A 633 2.02 5.27 3.08
N GLY A 634 2.43 4.77 1.91
CA GLY A 634 2.76 5.57 0.74
C GLY A 634 3.77 6.67 1.09
N ALA A 635 3.49 7.91 0.69
CA ALA A 635 4.29 9.08 1.08
C ALA A 635 3.88 9.73 2.42
N LYS A 636 3.00 9.11 3.23
CA LYS A 636 2.37 9.76 4.40
C LYS A 636 2.77 9.12 5.72
N THR A 637 3.36 9.91 6.63
CA THR A 637 3.65 9.48 8.01
C THR A 637 2.36 9.26 8.81
N LYS A 638 2.06 8.00 9.15
CA LYS A 638 0.86 7.60 9.90
C LYS A 638 1.09 7.59 11.41
N CYS A 639 2.30 7.26 11.86
CA CYS A 639 2.69 7.20 13.27
C CYS A 639 4.16 7.62 13.45
N GLU A 640 4.51 8.29 14.55
CA GLU A 640 5.90 8.48 14.96
C GLU A 640 6.46 7.17 15.55
N LYS A 641 7.76 6.89 15.36
CA LYS A 641 8.44 5.82 16.10
C LYS A 641 8.57 6.25 17.56
N TYR A 642 7.83 5.62 18.46
CA TYR A 642 7.79 5.97 19.88
C TYR A 642 8.58 5.00 20.78
N TRP A 643 9.25 4.00 20.21
CA TRP A 643 10.07 3.01 20.92
C TRP A 643 11.51 3.06 20.40
N PRO A 644 12.52 2.72 21.24
CA PRO A 644 13.91 2.61 20.80
C PRO A 644 14.15 1.32 20.01
N ASP A 645 15.27 1.27 19.28
CA ASP A 645 15.75 0.03 18.68
C ASP A 645 16.18 -0.99 19.75
N THR A 646 16.30 -2.26 19.38
CA THR A 646 16.65 -3.35 20.30
C THR A 646 17.95 -3.03 21.04
N ASP A 647 17.95 -3.29 22.35
CA ASP A 647 18.99 -2.95 23.33
C ASP A 647 19.26 -1.47 23.58
N ASP A 648 18.61 -0.55 22.85
CA ASP A 648 18.65 0.88 23.12
C ASP A 648 17.48 1.35 24.00
N HIS A 649 17.51 2.64 24.36
CA HIS A 649 16.63 3.28 25.33
C HIS A 649 16.20 4.70 24.91
N LEU A 650 14.98 5.06 25.29
CA LEU A 650 14.35 6.35 25.03
C LEU A 650 13.95 7.01 26.35
N THR A 651 14.34 8.26 26.59
CA THR A 651 14.02 8.99 27.84
C THR A 651 13.04 10.14 27.59
N HIS A 652 11.94 10.17 28.36
CA HIS A 652 10.94 11.23 28.36
C HIS A 652 10.66 11.71 29.80
N GLY A 653 11.31 12.80 30.19
CA GLY A 653 11.23 13.31 31.56
C GLY A 653 11.76 12.27 32.57
N PRO A 654 10.96 11.84 33.56
CA PRO A 654 11.38 10.82 34.51
C PRO A 654 11.26 9.38 33.97
N LEU A 655 10.62 9.18 32.81
CA LEU A 655 10.38 7.86 32.22
C LEU A 655 11.55 7.48 31.30
N CYS A 656 12.02 6.25 31.43
CA CYS A 656 12.99 5.62 30.54
C CYS A 656 12.35 4.34 29.98
N VAL A 657 12.39 4.16 28.67
CA VAL A 657 11.87 2.96 27.98
C VAL A 657 13.04 2.26 27.33
N LYS A 658 13.30 0.99 27.66
CA LYS A 658 14.27 0.13 26.96
C LYS A 658 13.52 -0.86 26.07
N ASN A 659 14.04 -1.19 24.89
CA ASN A 659 13.59 -2.35 24.11
C ASN A 659 14.51 -3.54 24.41
N ASN A 660 13.96 -4.60 25.01
CA ASN A 660 14.72 -5.76 25.47
C ASN A 660 14.77 -6.87 24.41
N LYS A 661 13.72 -6.99 23.60
CA LYS A 661 13.56 -8.07 22.60
C LYS A 661 12.57 -7.66 21.53
N GLU A 662 12.91 -7.95 20.28
CA GLU A 662 12.03 -7.79 19.13
C GLU A 662 11.89 -9.11 18.37
N THR A 663 10.69 -9.69 18.37
CA THR A 663 10.36 -10.91 17.62
C THR A 663 9.56 -10.54 16.38
N LYS A 664 10.09 -10.85 15.19
CA LYS A 664 9.42 -10.65 13.89
C LYS A 664 8.65 -11.90 13.46
N TYR A 665 7.44 -11.69 12.94
CA TYR A 665 6.56 -12.69 12.33
C TYR A 665 6.16 -12.18 10.93
N ALA A 666 5.65 -13.07 10.07
CA ALA A 666 5.32 -12.72 8.69
C ALA A 666 4.38 -11.49 8.55
N ALA A 667 3.40 -11.36 9.45
CA ALA A 667 2.39 -10.31 9.44
C ALA A 667 2.49 -9.24 10.55
N PHE A 668 3.38 -9.42 11.52
CA PHE A 668 3.47 -8.55 12.70
C PHE A 668 4.81 -8.65 13.43
N THR A 669 5.01 -7.80 14.43
CA THR A 669 6.19 -7.80 15.30
C THR A 669 5.74 -7.66 16.75
N ILE A 670 6.37 -8.39 17.66
CA ILE A 670 6.14 -8.25 19.10
C ILE A 670 7.43 -7.73 19.74
N ARG A 671 7.34 -6.63 20.49
CA ARG A 671 8.45 -6.06 21.25
C ARG A 671 8.20 -6.16 22.74
N GLU A 672 9.20 -6.61 23.47
CA GLU A 672 9.22 -6.58 24.93
C GLU A 672 10.00 -5.34 25.39
N LEU A 673 9.29 -4.41 26.03
CA LEU A 673 9.81 -3.12 26.45
C LEU A 673 9.80 -3.03 27.98
N THR A 674 10.86 -2.54 28.61
CA THR A 674 10.82 -2.14 30.03
C THR A 674 10.62 -0.64 30.12
N ILE A 675 9.57 -0.19 30.82
CA ILE A 675 9.42 1.21 31.24
C ILE A 675 9.79 1.36 32.72
N SER A 676 10.76 2.22 33.02
CA SER A 676 11.16 2.58 34.38
C SER A 676 10.92 4.07 34.66
N ASN A 677 10.62 4.40 35.92
CA ASN A 677 10.41 5.77 36.37
C ASN A 677 11.47 6.14 37.42
N LYS A 678 12.42 6.99 37.00
CA LYS A 678 13.59 7.43 37.79
C LYS A 678 13.24 8.20 39.07
N LYS A 679 11.99 8.65 39.24
CA LYS A 679 11.52 9.34 40.47
C LYS A 679 10.85 8.41 41.48
N SER A 680 10.32 7.27 41.05
CA SER A 680 9.62 6.34 41.92
C SER A 680 10.32 5.00 42.09
N GLU A 681 11.46 4.80 41.41
CA GLU A 681 12.26 3.56 41.41
C GLU A 681 11.40 2.32 41.13
N LYS A 682 10.46 2.47 40.19
CA LYS A 682 9.57 1.40 39.75
C LYS A 682 9.76 1.17 38.26
N GLU A 683 9.70 -0.09 37.86
CA GLU A 683 9.72 -0.53 36.48
C GLU A 683 8.60 -1.54 36.19
N ARG A 684 8.26 -1.69 34.91
CA ARG A 684 7.29 -2.66 34.39
C ARG A 684 7.64 -3.07 32.98
N THR A 685 7.36 -4.32 32.64
CA THR A 685 7.38 -4.83 31.27
C THR A 685 6.10 -4.42 30.53
N ILE A 686 6.23 -4.11 29.25
CA ILE A 686 5.17 -3.76 28.31
C ILE A 686 5.39 -4.55 27.03
N TYR A 687 4.34 -5.14 26.50
CA TYR A 687 4.38 -5.83 25.21
C TYR A 687 3.73 -4.96 24.14
N GLN A 688 4.52 -4.53 23.15
CA GLN A 688 4.01 -3.85 21.97
C GLN A 688 3.80 -4.88 20.84
N TYR A 689 2.56 -5.05 20.43
CA TYR A 689 2.13 -5.87 19.31
C TYR A 689 1.90 -4.93 18.11
N HIS A 690 2.70 -5.07 17.05
CA HIS A 690 2.68 -4.20 15.89
C HIS A 690 2.30 -5.00 14.64
N PHE A 691 1.07 -4.84 14.16
CA PHE A 691 0.59 -5.45 12.91
C PHE A 691 1.04 -4.62 11.71
N THR A 692 1.81 -5.23 10.80
CA THR A 692 2.53 -4.53 9.73
C THR A 692 1.92 -4.72 8.34
N ARG A 693 0.93 -5.60 8.18
CA ARG A 693 0.34 -5.97 6.89
C ARG A 693 -1.08 -5.44 6.66
N TRP A 694 -1.49 -4.39 7.36
CA TRP A 694 -2.73 -3.68 6.99
C TRP A 694 -2.45 -2.77 5.79
N PRO A 695 -3.08 -3.00 4.62
CA PRO A 695 -2.80 -2.19 3.45
C PRO A 695 -3.29 -0.74 3.59
N ASP A 696 -2.70 0.15 2.80
CA ASP A 696 -3.04 1.57 2.76
C ASP A 696 -4.48 1.82 2.31
N HIS A 697 -4.97 0.95 1.43
CA HIS A 697 -6.34 0.88 0.93
C HIS A 697 -6.90 -0.53 1.17
N GLY A 698 -8.15 -0.63 1.65
CA GLY A 698 -8.80 -1.91 1.95
C GLY A 698 -8.43 -2.51 3.31
N THR A 699 -8.48 -3.83 3.37
CA THR A 699 -8.38 -4.66 4.59
C THR A 699 -7.32 -5.76 4.42
N PRO A 700 -6.71 -6.25 5.51
CA PRO A 700 -5.72 -7.32 5.45
C PRO A 700 -6.39 -8.68 5.20
N ASP A 701 -5.57 -9.72 5.09
CA ASP A 701 -6.04 -11.09 5.19
C ASP A 701 -6.69 -11.35 6.58
N PRO A 702 -7.90 -11.96 6.67
CA PRO A 702 -8.56 -12.20 7.95
C PRO A 702 -7.75 -13.10 8.89
N PHE A 703 -7.17 -14.17 8.38
CA PHE A 703 -6.40 -15.13 9.17
C PHE A 703 -5.17 -14.47 9.81
N GLN A 704 -4.44 -13.63 9.08
CA GLN A 704 -3.30 -12.89 9.63
C GLN A 704 -3.67 -12.00 10.82
N LEU A 705 -4.82 -11.31 10.77
CA LEU A 705 -5.26 -10.47 11.87
C LEU A 705 -5.80 -11.30 13.05
N VAL A 706 -6.41 -12.46 12.79
CA VAL A 706 -6.85 -13.42 13.81
C VAL A 706 -5.66 -14.06 14.54
N HIS A 707 -4.60 -14.45 13.82
CA HIS A 707 -3.35 -14.94 14.43
C HIS A 707 -2.66 -13.85 15.26
N PHE A 708 -2.64 -12.61 14.78
CA PHE A 708 -2.18 -11.48 15.58
C PHE A 708 -3.02 -11.29 16.85
N ASN A 709 -4.35 -11.41 16.74
CA ASN A 709 -5.27 -11.30 17.87
C ASN A 709 -5.05 -12.42 18.92
N SER A 710 -4.84 -13.68 18.49
CA SER A 710 -4.56 -14.77 19.43
C SER A 710 -3.26 -14.56 20.20
N ARG A 711 -2.20 -14.06 19.53
CA ARG A 711 -0.96 -13.66 20.21
C ARG A 711 -1.17 -12.52 21.22
N VAL A 712 -2.09 -11.58 20.96
CA VAL A 712 -2.49 -10.55 21.94
C VAL A 712 -3.27 -11.17 23.12
N GLN A 713 -4.07 -12.23 22.92
CA GLN A 713 -4.86 -12.87 23.97
C GLN A 713 -4.01 -13.70 24.95
N LEU A 714 -3.03 -14.49 24.48
CA LEU A 714 -2.27 -15.48 25.28
C LEU A 714 -1.68 -14.98 26.61
N ARG A 715 -1.28 -13.71 26.72
CA ARG A 715 -0.68 -13.17 27.95
C ARG A 715 -1.74 -12.52 28.85
N ASN A 716 -2.22 -13.21 29.88
CA ASN A 716 -3.12 -12.61 30.88
C ASN A 716 -2.43 -11.42 31.59
N THR A 717 -3.07 -10.24 31.57
CA THR A 717 -2.54 -8.98 32.14
C THR A 717 -3.24 -8.60 33.42
N ASN A 718 -2.49 -8.11 34.41
CA ASN A 718 -3.05 -7.72 35.69
C ASN A 718 -3.47 -6.24 35.70
N SER A 719 -4.78 -6.01 35.60
CA SER A 719 -5.51 -4.76 35.91
C SER A 719 -5.43 -3.56 34.94
N GLY A 720 -4.55 -3.55 33.94
CA GLY A 720 -4.49 -2.47 32.93
C GLY A 720 -5.55 -2.57 31.80
N PRO A 721 -5.86 -1.46 31.10
CA PRO A 721 -6.62 -1.49 29.84
C PRO A 721 -5.70 -1.81 28.65
N LEU A 722 -6.25 -2.41 27.59
CA LEU A 722 -5.54 -2.65 26.34
C LEU A 722 -5.46 -1.36 25.51
N LEU A 723 -4.26 -0.83 25.28
CA LEU A 723 -4.07 0.33 24.41
C LEU A 723 -4.08 -0.12 22.95
N VAL A 724 -4.98 0.42 22.13
CA VAL A 724 -5.05 0.14 20.69
C VAL A 724 -4.94 1.47 19.92
N HIS A 725 -4.05 1.53 18.93
CA HIS A 725 -3.89 2.70 18.08
C HIS A 725 -3.58 2.34 16.62
N CYS A 726 -3.90 3.28 15.73
CA CYS A 726 -3.47 3.29 14.33
C CYS A 726 -2.92 4.68 14.04
N SER A 727 -3.34 5.34 12.95
CA SER A 727 -3.06 6.76 12.72
C SER A 727 -4.04 7.68 13.45
N ALA A 728 -5.35 7.59 13.15
CA ALA A 728 -6.39 8.42 13.77
C ALA A 728 -6.97 7.83 15.08
N GLY A 729 -6.79 6.52 15.29
CA GLY A 729 -7.36 5.81 16.45
C GLY A 729 -8.86 5.55 16.34
N ILE A 730 -9.40 5.37 15.13
CA ILE A 730 -10.85 5.15 14.89
C ILE A 730 -11.16 3.97 13.97
N GLY A 731 -10.57 3.92 12.76
CA GLY A 731 -10.84 2.87 11.76
C GLY A 731 -10.28 1.50 12.15
N ARG A 732 -9.05 1.20 11.70
CA ARG A 732 -8.33 -0.05 12.04
C ARG A 732 -8.31 -0.35 13.55
N THR A 733 -8.24 0.68 14.39
CA THR A 733 -8.35 0.59 15.85
C THR A 733 -9.71 0.06 16.31
N GLY A 734 -10.82 0.59 15.79
CA GLY A 734 -12.16 0.10 16.12
C GLY A 734 -12.41 -1.30 15.58
N THR A 735 -11.91 -1.61 14.38
CA THR A 735 -11.98 -2.97 13.83
C THR A 735 -11.22 -3.98 14.69
N PHE A 736 -10.01 -3.65 15.15
CA PHE A 736 -9.27 -4.56 16.05
C PHE A 736 -9.92 -4.70 17.43
N ILE A 737 -10.42 -3.61 18.04
CA ILE A 737 -11.16 -3.69 19.32
C ILE A 737 -12.42 -4.55 19.16
N GLY A 738 -13.18 -4.35 18.07
CA GLY A 738 -14.33 -5.19 17.71
C GLY A 738 -13.96 -6.65 17.60
N LEU A 739 -12.88 -6.98 16.87
CA LEU A 739 -12.40 -8.35 16.73
C LEU A 739 -12.00 -8.95 18.07
N HIS A 740 -11.24 -8.22 18.90
CA HIS A 740 -10.75 -8.71 20.19
C HIS A 740 -11.90 -9.01 21.16
N GLU A 741 -12.79 -8.05 21.39
CA GLU A 741 -13.92 -8.20 22.31
C GLU A 741 -14.90 -9.27 21.84
N LEU A 742 -15.34 -9.21 20.58
CA LEU A 742 -16.36 -10.12 20.05
C LEU A 742 -15.83 -11.54 19.86
N THR A 743 -14.51 -11.75 19.68
CA THR A 743 -13.93 -13.09 19.74
C THR A 743 -14.04 -13.68 21.16
N ILE A 744 -13.70 -12.90 22.19
CA ILE A 744 -13.76 -13.35 23.59
C ILE A 744 -15.23 -13.63 23.99
N HIS A 745 -16.14 -12.72 23.63
CA HIS A 745 -17.56 -12.86 23.93
C HIS A 745 -18.22 -14.01 23.15
N GLY A 746 -17.91 -14.15 21.86
CA GLY A 746 -18.44 -15.22 21.00
C GLY A 746 -18.06 -16.61 21.51
N ARG A 747 -16.79 -16.83 21.88
CA ARG A 747 -16.35 -18.11 22.49
C ARG A 747 -17.02 -18.40 23.84
N LYS A 748 -17.33 -17.36 24.61
CA LYS A 748 -17.97 -17.49 25.93
C LYS A 748 -19.48 -17.78 25.85
N THR A 749 -20.16 -17.28 24.82
CA THR A 749 -21.64 -17.23 24.78
C THR A 749 -22.28 -17.95 23.59
N GLY A 750 -21.50 -18.37 22.59
CA GLY A 750 -22.01 -18.95 21.33
C GLY A 750 -22.62 -17.92 20.37
N SER A 751 -22.65 -16.64 20.71
CA SER A 751 -23.30 -15.60 19.91
C SER A 751 -22.61 -14.24 20.01
N LEU A 752 -22.92 -13.33 19.08
CA LEU A 752 -22.34 -11.99 19.04
C LEU A 752 -23.27 -10.98 18.34
N ASP A 753 -23.05 -9.69 18.59
CA ASP A 753 -23.73 -8.60 17.89
C ASP A 753 -22.70 -7.54 17.48
N VAL A 754 -22.36 -7.53 16.20
CA VAL A 754 -21.34 -6.63 15.63
C VAL A 754 -21.88 -5.19 15.57
N PHE A 755 -23.16 -5.02 15.24
CA PHE A 755 -23.78 -3.72 15.07
C PHE A 755 -23.89 -2.98 16.41
N GLN A 756 -24.42 -3.65 17.42
CA GLN A 756 -24.61 -3.08 18.74
C GLN A 756 -23.27 -2.78 19.42
N TYR A 757 -22.24 -3.63 19.25
CA TYR A 757 -20.91 -3.31 19.77
C TYR A 757 -20.22 -2.17 19.00
N ALA A 758 -20.39 -2.09 17.67
CA ALA A 758 -19.92 -0.94 16.90
C ALA A 758 -20.60 0.37 17.33
N LYS A 759 -21.92 0.33 17.58
CA LYS A 759 -22.71 1.45 18.12
C LYS A 759 -22.21 1.89 19.50
N LEU A 760 -21.93 0.95 20.39
CA LEU A 760 -21.32 1.20 21.71
C LEU A 760 -19.92 1.85 21.56
N MET A 761 -19.06 1.31 20.71
CA MET A 761 -17.74 1.93 20.45
C MET A 761 -17.87 3.37 19.93
N ARG A 762 -18.86 3.66 19.07
CA ARG A 762 -19.13 5.03 18.58
C ARG A 762 -19.67 5.99 19.64
N GLN A 763 -20.29 5.49 20.71
CA GLN A 763 -20.62 6.29 21.89
C GLN A 763 -19.38 6.65 22.73
N GLY A 764 -18.33 5.83 22.67
CA GLY A 764 -17.03 6.08 23.31
C GLY A 764 -16.09 6.96 22.48
N ARG A 765 -16.10 6.87 21.16
CA ARG A 765 -15.24 7.70 20.29
C ARG A 765 -15.84 7.85 18.88
N ILE A 766 -15.70 9.03 18.28
CA ILE A 766 -16.20 9.32 16.92
C ILE A 766 -15.78 8.25 15.89
N ASN A 767 -16.73 7.81 15.06
CA ASN A 767 -16.52 7.00 13.85
C ASN A 767 -15.60 5.76 14.03
N MET A 768 -15.70 5.09 15.19
CA MET A 768 -15.09 3.77 15.39
C MET A 768 -15.63 2.79 14.34
N ILE A 769 -14.71 2.05 13.70
CA ILE A 769 -14.92 1.35 12.42
C ILE A 769 -15.33 2.37 11.35
N GLN A 770 -14.34 2.84 10.57
CA GLN A 770 -14.44 4.09 9.81
C GLN A 770 -15.01 3.91 8.40
N THR A 771 -14.94 2.70 7.83
CA THR A 771 -15.45 2.41 6.48
C THR A 771 -16.29 1.15 6.47
N LEU A 772 -17.12 1.02 5.43
CA LEU A 772 -17.94 -0.18 5.20
C LEU A 772 -17.07 -1.44 5.03
N GLU A 773 -15.96 -1.34 4.32
CA GLU A 773 -15.04 -2.46 4.10
C GLU A 773 -14.47 -2.96 5.43
N GLN A 774 -14.15 -2.06 6.36
CA GLN A 774 -13.70 -2.40 7.71
C GLN A 774 -14.80 -3.06 8.57
N TYR A 775 -16.08 -2.81 8.26
CA TYR A 775 -17.22 -3.40 8.95
C TYR A 775 -17.55 -4.81 8.43
N ILE A 776 -17.51 -4.98 7.10
CA ILE A 776 -17.62 -6.30 6.44
C ILE A 776 -16.47 -7.20 6.89
N PHE A 777 -15.23 -6.71 6.81
CA PHE A 777 -14.05 -7.45 7.21
C PHE A 777 -14.04 -7.84 8.71
N LEU A 778 -14.67 -7.06 9.59
CA LEU A 778 -14.84 -7.47 10.99
C LEU A 778 -15.67 -8.77 11.09
N HIS A 779 -16.70 -8.92 10.27
CA HIS A 779 -17.47 -10.16 10.22
C HIS A 779 -16.65 -11.33 9.65
N GLU A 780 -15.89 -11.09 8.58
CA GLU A 780 -14.98 -12.10 7.99
C GLU A 780 -13.91 -12.58 8.99
N ALA A 781 -13.31 -11.65 9.74
CA ALA A 781 -12.31 -11.95 10.77
C ALA A 781 -12.92 -12.65 12.00
N LEU A 782 -14.17 -12.33 12.37
CA LEU A 782 -14.87 -13.05 13.45
C LEU A 782 -15.27 -14.46 13.03
N LEU A 783 -15.76 -14.64 11.81
CA LEU A 783 -16.01 -15.96 11.22
C LEU A 783 -14.74 -16.82 11.28
N GLU A 784 -13.60 -16.25 10.89
CA GLU A 784 -12.30 -16.90 10.93
C GLU A 784 -11.81 -17.17 12.38
N ALA A 785 -12.10 -16.30 13.34
CA ALA A 785 -11.70 -16.45 14.75
C ALA A 785 -12.54 -17.46 15.56
N LEU A 786 -13.77 -17.76 15.10
CA LEU A 786 -14.79 -18.49 15.86
C LEU A 786 -15.20 -19.84 15.22
N THR A 787 -15.03 -20.03 13.90
CA THR A 787 -15.39 -21.30 13.22
C THR A 787 -14.21 -22.23 12.93
N ASN A 788 -12.98 -21.82 13.24
CA ASN A 788 -11.84 -22.75 13.18
C ASN A 788 -11.82 -23.61 14.46
N PRO A 789 -11.45 -24.90 14.37
CA PRO A 789 -11.19 -25.71 15.55
C PRO A 789 -10.02 -25.14 16.36
N GLU A 790 -10.01 -25.36 17.69
CA GLU A 790 -8.85 -25.04 18.53
C GLU A 790 -7.74 -26.10 18.33
N THR A 791 -6.71 -25.70 17.58
CA THR A 791 -5.61 -26.56 17.11
C THR A 791 -4.22 -26.09 17.55
N THR A 792 -4.16 -25.04 18.37
CA THR A 792 -2.92 -24.61 19.03
C THR A 792 -2.71 -25.44 20.29
N TYR A 793 -1.56 -26.10 20.39
CA TYR A 793 -1.16 -26.93 21.52
C TYR A 793 0.18 -26.44 22.10
N LEU A 794 0.42 -26.66 23.39
CA LEU A 794 1.76 -26.46 23.97
C LEU A 794 2.71 -27.57 23.50
N ARG A 795 4.02 -27.29 23.48
CA ARG A 795 5.03 -28.28 23.06
C ARG A 795 4.99 -29.52 23.97
N GLU A 796 4.93 -29.30 25.28
CA GLU A 796 4.95 -30.33 26.31
C GLU A 796 3.76 -31.31 26.24
N ASP A 797 2.58 -30.83 25.84
CA ASP A 797 1.35 -31.65 25.81
C ASP A 797 1.19 -32.44 24.50
N PHE A 798 2.03 -32.19 23.48
CA PHE A 798 1.73 -32.62 22.11
C PHE A 798 1.65 -34.14 21.94
N SER A 799 2.54 -34.91 22.56
CA SER A 799 2.57 -36.36 22.36
C SER A 799 1.31 -37.06 22.92
N GLU A 800 0.80 -36.60 24.07
CA GLU A 800 -0.48 -37.06 24.63
C GLU A 800 -1.67 -36.63 23.75
N ILE A 801 -1.66 -35.38 23.29
CA ILE A 801 -2.70 -34.83 22.40
C ILE A 801 -2.73 -35.62 21.08
N ARG A 802 -1.58 -35.96 20.49
CA ARG A 802 -1.49 -36.74 19.24
C ARG A 802 -2.14 -38.11 19.39
N GLN A 803 -1.92 -38.81 20.51
CA GLN A 803 -2.60 -40.08 20.79
C GLN A 803 -4.13 -39.91 20.83
N SER A 804 -4.62 -38.83 21.46
CA SER A 804 -6.06 -38.49 21.47
C SER A 804 -6.59 -38.08 20.08
N LEU A 805 -5.76 -37.46 19.24
CA LEU A 805 -6.13 -37.09 17.87
C LEU A 805 -6.28 -38.30 16.97
N PHE A 806 -5.37 -39.28 17.11
CA PHE A 806 -5.30 -40.47 16.27
C PHE A 806 -6.30 -41.57 16.68
N SER A 807 -6.58 -41.75 17.98
CA SER A 807 -7.50 -42.76 18.54
C SER A 807 -7.35 -44.15 17.88
N CYS A 808 -6.32 -44.91 18.29
CA CYS A 808 -5.93 -46.18 17.68
C CYS A 808 -7.04 -47.26 17.62
N ASP A 809 -8.08 -47.14 18.44
CA ASP A 809 -9.24 -48.06 18.48
C ASP A 809 -10.36 -47.69 17.49
N SER A 810 -10.27 -46.53 16.84
CA SER A 810 -11.30 -45.97 15.94
C SER A 810 -10.85 -46.01 14.47
N PRO A 811 -11.75 -46.28 13.50
CA PRO A 811 -11.46 -46.07 12.09
C PRO A 811 -11.07 -44.61 11.80
N MET A 812 -10.11 -44.39 10.89
CA MET A 812 -9.54 -43.06 10.60
C MET A 812 -10.61 -41.97 10.38
N ASN A 813 -11.68 -42.29 9.65
CA ASN A 813 -12.78 -41.37 9.35
C ASN A 813 -13.69 -40.99 10.54
N GLN A 814 -13.41 -41.51 11.75
CA GLN A 814 -14.10 -41.17 13.00
C GLN A 814 -13.17 -40.46 14.00
N THR A 815 -11.89 -40.25 13.63
CA THR A 815 -10.88 -39.63 14.49
C THR A 815 -11.00 -38.11 14.57
N LYS A 816 -10.47 -37.50 15.64
CA LYS A 816 -10.40 -36.04 15.72
C LYS A 816 -9.46 -35.45 14.65
N LEU A 817 -8.41 -36.18 14.28
CA LEU A 817 -7.51 -35.81 13.18
C LEU A 817 -8.26 -35.69 11.85
N TRP A 818 -9.12 -36.66 11.52
CA TRP A 818 -9.96 -36.61 10.32
C TRP A 818 -10.92 -35.42 10.34
N ASN A 819 -11.54 -35.13 11.48
CA ASN A 819 -12.39 -33.94 11.61
C ASN A 819 -11.63 -32.65 11.32
N GLN A 820 -10.39 -32.50 11.83
CA GLN A 820 -9.52 -31.36 11.48
C GLN A 820 -9.20 -31.31 9.98
N TYR A 821 -8.88 -32.46 9.37
CA TYR A 821 -8.59 -32.55 7.93
C TYR A 821 -9.78 -32.15 7.04
N GLU A 822 -10.99 -32.63 7.35
CA GLU A 822 -12.19 -32.23 6.60
C GLU A 822 -12.50 -30.73 6.76
N HIS A 823 -12.19 -30.12 7.92
CA HIS A 823 -12.26 -28.65 8.07
C HIS A 823 -11.22 -27.93 7.18
N LEU A 824 -9.98 -28.42 7.10
CA LEU A 824 -8.96 -27.87 6.18
C LEU A 824 -9.37 -27.99 4.71
N LYS A 825 -10.06 -29.07 4.35
CA LYS A 825 -10.58 -29.34 3.01
C LYS A 825 -11.78 -28.46 2.68
N ALA A 826 -12.70 -28.24 3.62
CA ALA A 826 -13.81 -27.30 3.47
C ALA A 826 -13.34 -25.83 3.34
N LYS A 827 -12.21 -25.48 3.95
CA LYS A 827 -11.57 -24.15 3.82
C LYS A 827 -10.50 -24.06 2.72
N LYS A 828 -10.43 -25.04 1.80
CA LYS A 828 -9.57 -24.99 0.61
C LYS A 828 -10.05 -23.89 -0.34
N PRO A 829 -9.20 -22.92 -0.74
CA PRO A 829 -9.62 -21.87 -1.66
C PRO A 829 -9.90 -22.44 -3.05
N VAL A 830 -10.88 -21.85 -3.73
CA VAL A 830 -11.24 -22.17 -5.11
C VAL A 830 -10.83 -20.98 -5.98
N TYR A 831 -10.03 -21.25 -7.01
CA TYR A 831 -9.53 -20.28 -7.97
C TYR A 831 -10.09 -20.61 -9.36
N ASP A 832 -10.32 -19.58 -10.18
CA ASP A 832 -10.76 -19.72 -11.56
C ASP A 832 -9.57 -19.74 -12.53
N ASP A 833 -9.81 -20.06 -13.81
CA ASP A 833 -8.74 -20.10 -14.82
C ASP A 833 -8.06 -18.73 -15.04
N ASN A 834 -8.76 -17.63 -14.73
CA ASN A 834 -8.20 -16.27 -14.82
C ASN A 834 -7.08 -16.03 -13.81
N CYS A 835 -7.04 -16.81 -12.73
CA CYS A 835 -5.98 -16.80 -11.73
C CYS A 835 -4.67 -17.46 -12.22
N TYR A 836 -4.69 -18.13 -13.39
CA TYR A 836 -3.58 -18.95 -13.92
C TYR A 836 -3.20 -18.62 -15.37
N THR A 837 -3.64 -17.48 -15.93
CA THR A 837 -3.44 -17.12 -17.34
C THR A 837 -2.00 -17.22 -17.81
N ASP A 838 -1.03 -16.85 -16.97
CA ASP A 838 0.38 -16.82 -17.35
C ASP A 838 0.92 -18.26 -17.49
N ALA A 839 0.60 -19.11 -16.51
CA ALA A 839 0.95 -20.53 -16.51
C ALA A 839 0.30 -21.31 -17.66
N LEU A 840 -0.94 -20.96 -17.99
CA LEU A 840 -1.74 -21.58 -19.05
C LEU A 840 -1.47 -20.98 -20.44
N SER A 841 -0.64 -19.94 -20.56
CA SER A 841 -0.30 -19.34 -21.86
C SER A 841 0.48 -20.31 -22.74
N GLU A 842 0.31 -20.21 -24.06
CA GLU A 842 0.86 -21.19 -25.03
C GLU A 842 2.39 -21.35 -24.94
N LYS A 843 3.11 -20.29 -24.55
CA LYS A 843 4.56 -20.29 -24.36
C LYS A 843 5.02 -20.95 -23.04
N ASN A 844 4.12 -21.04 -22.05
CA ASN A 844 4.46 -21.47 -20.69
C ASN A 844 3.89 -22.86 -20.35
N LYS A 845 2.92 -23.39 -21.10
CA LYS A 845 2.37 -24.75 -20.90
C LYS A 845 3.45 -25.82 -20.75
N CYS A 846 4.47 -25.79 -21.62
CA CYS A 846 5.60 -26.74 -21.59
C CYS A 846 6.55 -26.56 -20.40
N LYS A 847 6.51 -25.42 -19.69
CA LYS A 847 7.30 -25.18 -18.48
C LYS A 847 6.70 -25.84 -17.23
N ASN A 848 5.45 -26.31 -17.28
CA ASN A 848 4.76 -26.95 -16.16
C ASN A 848 4.86 -28.48 -16.24
N ARG A 849 5.37 -29.14 -15.20
CA ARG A 849 5.46 -30.62 -15.15
C ARG A 849 4.08 -31.26 -14.93
N ASN A 850 3.20 -30.60 -14.19
CA ASN A 850 1.82 -31.03 -13.95
C ASN A 850 0.89 -29.82 -14.09
N ILE A 851 -0.10 -29.89 -14.98
CA ILE A 851 -1.07 -28.81 -15.21
C ILE A 851 -2.02 -28.57 -14.03
N GLU A 852 -2.17 -29.54 -13.12
CA GLU A 852 -2.95 -29.37 -11.88
C GLU A 852 -2.16 -28.66 -10.77
N ILE A 853 -0.85 -28.49 -10.95
CA ILE A 853 0.07 -27.89 -9.96
C ILE A 853 0.85 -26.79 -10.68
N ILE A 854 0.16 -25.66 -10.86
CA ILE A 854 0.66 -24.50 -11.59
C ILE A 854 0.70 -23.25 -10.71
N ALA A 855 1.58 -22.31 -11.06
CA ALA A 855 1.78 -21.09 -10.31
C ALA A 855 0.61 -20.10 -10.52
N HIS A 856 -0.04 -19.72 -9.42
CA HIS A 856 -1.12 -18.73 -9.39
C HIS A 856 -0.55 -17.32 -9.62
N ASN A 857 -1.10 -16.54 -10.55
CA ASN A 857 -0.61 -15.23 -11.00
C ASN A 857 -0.24 -14.26 -9.85
N ARG A 858 -1.07 -14.21 -8.79
CA ARG A 858 -0.84 -13.39 -7.58
C ARG A 858 0.38 -13.78 -6.74
N TYR A 859 0.81 -15.04 -6.78
CA TYR A 859 1.84 -15.61 -5.89
C TYR A 859 3.06 -16.16 -6.64
N ARG A 860 3.02 -16.20 -7.97
CA ARG A 860 4.13 -16.68 -8.79
C ARG A 860 5.38 -15.83 -8.61
N THR A 861 6.54 -16.45 -8.76
CA THR A 861 7.78 -15.69 -8.94
C THR A 861 7.83 -15.12 -10.36
N TYR A 862 8.39 -13.92 -10.48
CA TYR A 862 8.62 -13.23 -11.75
C TYR A 862 10.10 -13.30 -12.06
N LEU A 863 10.47 -13.65 -13.29
CA LEU A 863 11.86 -13.62 -13.75
C LEU A 863 12.15 -12.24 -14.34
N ASN A 864 13.10 -11.54 -13.73
CA ASN A 864 13.55 -10.21 -14.13
C ASN A 864 14.85 -10.29 -14.96
N THR A 865 15.66 -11.34 -14.76
CA THR A 865 16.85 -11.60 -15.56
C THR A 865 16.45 -11.90 -17.02
N TYR A 866 16.92 -11.06 -17.93
CA TYR A 866 16.57 -11.15 -19.35
C TYR A 866 17.35 -12.26 -20.07
N ALA A 867 16.61 -13.27 -20.55
CA ALA A 867 17.10 -14.30 -21.46
C ALA A 867 16.29 -14.24 -22.78
N PRO A 868 16.92 -13.99 -23.95
CA PRO A 868 16.22 -13.65 -25.20
C PRO A 868 15.22 -14.71 -25.70
N SER A 869 15.41 -15.96 -25.32
CA SER A 869 14.61 -17.12 -25.74
C SER A 869 13.38 -17.37 -24.83
N ARG A 870 13.21 -16.60 -23.75
CA ARG A 870 12.42 -16.99 -22.57
C ARG A 870 11.31 -16.00 -22.21
N THR A 871 10.38 -16.46 -21.38
CA THR A 871 9.32 -15.67 -20.73
C THR A 871 9.69 -15.36 -19.30
N ASP A 872 9.02 -14.40 -18.68
CA ASP A 872 9.15 -14.01 -17.26
C ASP A 872 8.57 -15.05 -16.26
N TYR A 873 8.25 -16.26 -16.74
CA TYR A 873 7.50 -17.29 -16.01
C TYR A 873 8.35 -18.53 -15.72
N ILE A 874 8.26 -18.97 -14.47
CA ILE A 874 8.63 -20.30 -13.99
C ILE A 874 7.44 -20.87 -13.20
N ASN A 875 7.30 -22.20 -13.17
CA ASN A 875 6.31 -22.85 -12.30
C ASN A 875 6.77 -22.88 -10.83
N ALA A 876 6.80 -21.71 -10.20
CA ALA A 876 7.16 -21.53 -8.81
C ALA A 876 6.31 -20.43 -8.16
N ILE A 877 6.07 -20.56 -6.86
CA ILE A 877 5.33 -19.58 -6.06
C ILE A 877 6.09 -19.23 -4.78
N ALA A 878 5.95 -17.99 -4.33
CA ALA A 878 6.37 -17.61 -2.99
C ALA A 878 5.38 -18.16 -1.95
N VAL A 879 5.86 -18.67 -0.83
CA VAL A 879 5.10 -19.27 0.27
C VAL A 879 5.56 -18.65 1.61
N PRO A 880 4.67 -18.43 2.59
CA PRO A 880 5.09 -17.89 3.89
C PRO A 880 5.97 -18.88 4.65
N SER A 881 7.00 -18.37 5.33
CA SER A 881 7.54 -18.99 6.54
C SER A 881 6.79 -18.45 7.76
N TYR A 882 7.16 -18.87 8.97
CA TYR A 882 6.60 -18.29 10.19
C TYR A 882 7.00 -16.80 10.37
N ARG A 883 8.12 -16.39 9.75
CA ARG A 883 8.76 -15.09 9.98
C ARG A 883 8.64 -14.11 8.80
N ASP A 884 8.44 -14.60 7.58
CA ASP A 884 8.23 -13.78 6.38
C ASP A 884 7.11 -14.34 5.49
N LEU A 885 6.34 -13.46 4.84
CA LEU A 885 5.37 -13.83 3.82
C LEU A 885 6.01 -14.34 2.52
N THR A 886 7.30 -14.13 2.29
CA THR A 886 8.03 -14.69 1.13
C THR A 886 9.25 -15.51 1.55
N GLY A 887 9.25 -16.04 2.77
CA GLY A 887 10.38 -16.80 3.33
C GLY A 887 10.70 -18.10 2.58
N TYR A 888 9.72 -18.67 1.86
CA TYR A 888 9.93 -19.85 1.01
C TYR A 888 9.54 -19.58 -0.45
N ILE A 889 10.16 -20.31 -1.37
CA ILE A 889 9.72 -20.42 -2.76
C ILE A 889 9.59 -21.90 -3.09
N THR A 890 8.39 -22.37 -3.44
CA THR A 890 8.19 -23.78 -3.82
C THR A 890 8.18 -23.91 -5.34
N THR A 891 8.99 -24.83 -5.88
CA THR A 891 9.11 -25.07 -7.33
C THR A 891 9.24 -26.56 -7.63
N GLN A 892 8.81 -26.97 -8.82
CA GLN A 892 9.13 -28.29 -9.38
C GLN A 892 10.64 -28.45 -9.58
N ILE A 893 11.15 -29.70 -9.55
CA ILE A 893 12.47 -30.02 -10.12
C ILE A 893 12.51 -29.44 -11.55
N PRO A 894 13.56 -28.69 -11.94
CA PRO A 894 13.65 -28.11 -13.27
C PRO A 894 13.40 -29.14 -14.38
N LEU A 895 12.76 -28.71 -15.46
CA LEU A 895 12.78 -29.43 -16.73
C LEU A 895 14.10 -29.07 -17.45
N PRO A 896 14.59 -29.88 -18.41
CA PRO A 896 15.80 -29.55 -19.17
C PRO A 896 15.74 -28.13 -19.77
N ASP A 897 14.59 -27.75 -20.32
CA ASP A 897 14.37 -26.44 -20.90
C ASP A 897 14.20 -25.32 -19.85
N THR A 898 14.01 -25.60 -18.55
CA THR A 898 13.77 -24.59 -17.49
C THR A 898 14.90 -24.48 -16.46
N VAL A 899 16.09 -25.04 -16.74
CA VAL A 899 17.26 -24.90 -15.85
C VAL A 899 17.72 -23.43 -15.75
N GLU A 900 17.66 -22.69 -16.87
CA GLU A 900 17.91 -21.23 -16.88
C GLU A 900 16.94 -20.50 -15.95
N ASP A 901 15.62 -20.71 -16.13
CA ASP A 901 14.57 -20.04 -15.35
C ASP A 901 14.76 -20.27 -13.83
N PHE A 902 15.21 -21.46 -13.44
CA PHE A 902 15.45 -21.82 -12.04
C PHE A 902 16.58 -21.01 -11.41
N TRP A 903 17.70 -20.83 -12.13
CA TRP A 903 18.81 -20.01 -11.64
C TRP A 903 18.52 -18.51 -11.75
N SER A 904 17.77 -18.06 -12.77
CA SER A 904 17.20 -16.71 -12.83
C SER A 904 16.33 -16.43 -11.60
N MET A 905 15.42 -17.34 -11.24
CA MET A 905 14.57 -17.19 -10.05
C MET A 905 15.40 -17.08 -8.76
N ILE A 906 16.42 -17.92 -8.58
CA ILE A 906 17.31 -17.87 -7.41
C ILE A 906 18.01 -16.51 -7.31
N TYR A 907 18.50 -15.97 -8.43
CA TYR A 907 19.17 -14.68 -8.48
C TYR A 907 18.21 -13.50 -8.27
N ASP A 908 17.09 -13.48 -9.00
CA ASP A 908 16.12 -12.38 -9.04
C ASP A 908 15.38 -12.19 -7.71
N HIS A 909 15.27 -13.25 -6.89
CA HIS A 909 14.63 -13.25 -5.58
C HIS A 909 15.61 -13.34 -4.40
N ASP A 910 16.91 -13.10 -4.65
CA ASP A 910 18.01 -13.12 -3.65
C ASP A 910 18.00 -14.38 -2.75
N CYS A 911 17.80 -15.56 -3.35
CA CYS A 911 17.64 -16.82 -2.62
C CYS A 911 19.00 -17.33 -2.10
N GLY A 912 19.09 -17.54 -0.78
CA GLY A 912 20.34 -17.97 -0.13
C GLY A 912 20.45 -19.47 0.13
N CYS A 913 19.33 -20.21 0.08
CA CYS A 913 19.30 -21.64 0.37
C CYS A 913 18.35 -22.40 -0.59
N VAL A 914 18.71 -23.64 -0.95
CA VAL A 914 17.91 -24.54 -1.79
C VAL A 914 17.84 -25.93 -1.14
N ILE A 915 16.62 -26.45 -0.95
CA ILE A 915 16.37 -27.80 -0.42
C ILE A 915 15.72 -28.65 -1.52
N VAL A 916 16.39 -29.71 -1.95
CA VAL A 916 15.85 -30.68 -2.93
C VAL A 916 15.43 -31.94 -2.19
N LEU A 917 14.11 -32.10 -2.06
CA LEU A 917 13.41 -33.14 -1.28
C LEU A 917 13.31 -34.50 -2.02
N ASP A 918 14.03 -34.63 -3.12
CA ASP A 918 13.94 -35.71 -4.08
C ASP A 918 15.34 -36.00 -4.65
N LYS A 919 15.65 -37.27 -4.90
CA LYS A 919 16.78 -37.61 -5.78
C LYS A 919 16.57 -36.99 -7.16
N ILE A 920 17.57 -36.25 -7.64
CA ILE A 920 17.54 -35.63 -8.97
C ILE A 920 17.49 -36.73 -10.05
N PRO A 921 16.54 -36.69 -10.99
CA PRO A 921 16.47 -37.62 -12.11
C PRO A 921 17.70 -37.52 -13.04
N ASN A 922 18.19 -38.67 -13.53
CA ASN A 922 19.39 -38.74 -14.37
C ASN A 922 19.28 -37.99 -15.72
N ASP A 923 18.06 -37.65 -16.16
CA ASP A 923 17.77 -36.91 -17.39
C ASP A 923 17.80 -35.38 -17.21
N VAL A 924 18.01 -34.88 -15.98
CA VAL A 924 18.13 -33.45 -15.68
C VAL A 924 19.41 -33.18 -14.88
N THR A 925 20.20 -32.21 -15.32
CA THR A 925 21.34 -31.69 -14.55
C THR A 925 21.19 -30.18 -14.41
N PHE A 926 20.98 -29.72 -13.17
CA PHE A 926 20.87 -28.29 -12.84
C PHE A 926 21.90 -27.83 -11.80
N THR A 927 22.79 -28.72 -11.38
CA THR A 927 23.94 -28.44 -10.50
C THR A 927 25.22 -29.02 -11.13
N PRO A 928 26.36 -28.32 -11.09
CA PRO A 928 27.64 -28.88 -11.54
C PRO A 928 28.31 -29.74 -10.44
N PRO A 929 29.17 -30.71 -10.80
CA PRO A 929 30.00 -31.45 -9.85
C PRO A 929 30.98 -30.56 -9.06
N GLU A 930 31.52 -31.05 -7.95
CA GLU A 930 32.53 -30.34 -7.15
C GLU A 930 33.71 -29.78 -7.99
N ASN A 931 34.05 -28.51 -7.76
CA ASN A 931 35.09 -27.76 -8.48
C ASN A 931 34.84 -27.61 -10.00
N GLU A 932 33.64 -27.93 -10.49
CA GLU A 932 33.22 -27.67 -11.87
C GLU A 932 32.19 -26.53 -11.96
N PHE A 933 31.98 -26.04 -13.19
CA PHE A 933 30.95 -25.06 -13.49
C PHE A 933 30.07 -25.51 -14.66
N MET A 934 28.81 -25.11 -14.62
CA MET A 934 27.92 -25.11 -15.80
C MET A 934 27.70 -23.68 -16.28
N ARG A 935 27.63 -23.50 -17.60
CA ARG A 935 27.32 -22.20 -18.23
C ARG A 935 25.90 -22.21 -18.75
N LEU A 936 25.19 -21.16 -18.38
CA LEU A 936 23.81 -20.86 -18.75
C LEU A 936 23.80 -19.70 -19.78
N GLU A 937 22.65 -19.20 -20.22
CA GLU A 937 22.60 -18.00 -21.07
C GLU A 937 23.03 -16.76 -20.25
N SER A 938 22.48 -16.62 -19.04
CA SER A 938 22.64 -15.42 -18.19
C SER A 938 23.68 -15.60 -17.08
N PHE A 939 24.01 -16.84 -16.72
CA PHE A 939 24.83 -17.17 -15.55
C PHE A 939 26.00 -18.13 -15.81
N VAL A 940 26.91 -18.19 -14.85
CA VAL A 940 27.80 -19.32 -14.58
C VAL A 940 27.48 -19.81 -13.18
N VAL A 941 27.16 -21.10 -13.05
CA VAL A 941 26.95 -21.77 -11.76
C VAL A 941 28.22 -22.58 -11.48
N TYR A 942 28.84 -22.39 -10.33
CA TYR A 942 30.06 -23.10 -9.91
C TYR A 942 29.84 -23.80 -8.57
N SER A 943 30.28 -25.05 -8.44
CA SER A 943 30.26 -25.76 -7.16
C SER A 943 31.62 -25.59 -6.47
N GLU A 944 31.65 -24.81 -5.37
CA GLU A 944 32.84 -24.64 -4.53
C GLU A 944 33.14 -25.92 -3.73
N ARG A 945 32.11 -26.70 -3.38
CA ARG A 945 32.20 -27.85 -2.46
C ARG A 945 31.00 -28.77 -2.59
N GLU A 946 31.25 -30.08 -2.47
CA GLU A 946 30.24 -31.14 -2.42
C GLU A 946 30.63 -32.10 -1.27
N VAL A 947 29.77 -32.24 -0.26
CA VAL A 947 30.06 -33.11 0.90
C VAL A 947 28.84 -33.96 1.27
N PRO A 948 28.96 -35.29 1.24
CA PRO A 948 27.96 -36.17 1.85
C PRO A 948 27.81 -35.86 3.34
N ARG A 949 26.62 -35.42 3.76
CA ARG A 949 26.26 -35.15 5.15
C ARG A 949 25.81 -36.43 5.86
N SER A 950 25.05 -37.26 5.15
CA SER A 950 24.60 -38.58 5.59
C SER A 950 24.49 -39.50 4.37
N GLU A 951 24.04 -40.75 4.55
CA GLU A 951 23.72 -41.62 3.42
C GLU A 951 22.60 -41.05 2.53
N SER A 952 21.72 -40.20 3.10
CA SER A 952 20.51 -39.68 2.46
C SER A 952 20.59 -38.22 2.00
N ILE A 953 21.64 -37.46 2.39
CA ILE A 953 21.77 -36.01 2.14
C ILE A 953 23.19 -35.65 1.70
N THR A 954 23.31 -34.81 0.66
CA THR A 954 24.57 -34.18 0.24
C THR A 954 24.45 -32.64 0.29
N ASP A 955 25.46 -32.00 0.87
CA ASP A 955 25.61 -30.56 1.00
C ASP A 955 26.43 -30.00 -0.18
N PHE A 956 25.98 -28.89 -0.74
CA PHE A 956 26.64 -28.15 -1.83
C PHE A 956 26.82 -26.68 -1.46
N ASP A 957 28.02 -26.15 -1.72
CA ASP A 957 28.29 -24.71 -1.68
C ASP A 957 28.36 -24.19 -3.12
N ILE A 958 27.32 -23.49 -3.56
CA ILE A 958 27.20 -22.99 -4.94
C ILE A 958 27.52 -21.50 -5.01
N VAL A 959 28.29 -21.10 -6.03
CA VAL A 959 28.47 -19.71 -6.44
C VAL A 959 27.75 -19.48 -7.76
N LEU A 960 26.80 -18.54 -7.76
CA LEU A 960 26.05 -18.11 -8.93
C LEU A 960 26.56 -16.73 -9.37
N SER A 961 27.23 -16.69 -10.52
CA SER A 961 27.82 -15.48 -11.10
C SER A 961 27.06 -15.07 -12.37
N PRO A 962 26.48 -13.87 -12.46
CA PRO A 962 25.97 -13.34 -13.71
C PRO A 962 27.06 -13.24 -14.78
N GLN A 963 26.74 -13.49 -16.05
CA GLN A 963 27.74 -13.40 -17.11
C GLN A 963 28.16 -11.95 -17.36
N GLY A 964 29.47 -11.72 -17.35
CA GLY A 964 30.07 -10.41 -17.59
C GLY A 964 30.04 -9.45 -16.40
N SER A 965 29.56 -9.85 -15.22
CA SER A 965 29.59 -9.00 -14.02
C SER A 965 30.93 -9.06 -13.26
N SER A 966 31.11 -8.14 -12.32
CA SER A 966 32.15 -8.25 -11.29
C SER A 966 31.79 -9.35 -10.27
N LYS A 967 32.79 -9.81 -9.52
CA LYS A 967 32.61 -10.76 -8.41
C LYS A 967 31.78 -10.22 -7.24
N GLU A 968 31.51 -8.92 -7.22
CA GLU A 968 30.67 -8.29 -6.19
C GLU A 968 29.18 -8.64 -6.37
N ASN A 969 28.81 -9.12 -7.56
CA ASN A 969 27.46 -9.61 -7.86
C ASN A 969 27.34 -11.15 -7.71
N ASP A 970 28.41 -11.85 -7.30
CA ASP A 970 28.38 -13.29 -7.06
C ASP A 970 27.45 -13.61 -5.88
N ARG A 971 26.49 -14.51 -6.07
CA ARG A 971 25.62 -15.00 -4.99
C ARG A 971 26.14 -16.34 -4.47
N LYS A 972 26.20 -16.48 -3.15
CA LYS A 972 26.54 -17.75 -2.47
C LYS A 972 25.26 -18.42 -2.02
N ILE A 973 25.00 -19.62 -2.52
CA ILE A 973 23.81 -20.41 -2.23
C ILE A 973 24.25 -21.69 -1.51
N LYS A 974 23.64 -21.96 -0.35
CA LYS A 974 23.71 -23.27 0.30
C LYS A 974 22.67 -24.19 -0.33
N MET A 975 23.04 -25.40 -0.69
CA MET A 975 22.13 -26.33 -1.32
C MET A 975 22.23 -27.72 -0.70
N PHE A 976 21.08 -28.31 -0.40
CA PHE A 976 20.98 -29.63 0.24
C PHE A 976 20.14 -30.53 -0.64
N ILE A 977 20.68 -31.70 -1.01
CA ILE A 977 20.05 -32.59 -1.99
C ILE A 977 19.84 -33.98 -1.37
N SER A 978 18.60 -34.46 -1.41
CA SER A 978 18.29 -35.85 -1.06
C SER A 978 18.87 -36.83 -2.08
N THR A 979 19.52 -37.88 -1.62
CA THR A 979 20.11 -38.93 -2.48
C THR A 979 19.17 -40.12 -2.70
N ARG A 980 18.07 -40.22 -1.94
CA ARG A 980 17.15 -41.36 -1.95
C ARG A 980 15.97 -41.19 -2.91
N GLU A 981 15.65 -42.28 -3.61
CA GLU A 981 14.46 -42.38 -4.45
C GLU A 981 13.20 -42.40 -3.58
N GLN A 982 12.20 -41.61 -3.95
CA GLN A 982 10.92 -41.48 -3.25
C GLN A 982 9.83 -42.08 -4.13
N HIS A 983 9.16 -43.12 -3.65
CA HIS A 983 8.22 -43.91 -4.46
C HIS A 983 6.77 -43.40 -4.34
N ASP A 984 6.41 -42.88 -3.17
CA ASP A 984 5.10 -42.30 -2.87
C ASP A 984 5.16 -40.76 -2.80
N VAL A 985 4.00 -40.14 -2.56
CA VAL A 985 3.81 -38.74 -2.20
C VAL A 985 4.31 -38.46 -0.77
N ILE A 986 4.15 -39.45 0.12
CA ILE A 986 4.72 -39.47 1.46
C ILE A 986 6.22 -39.81 1.35
N PRO A 987 7.13 -39.11 2.03
CA PRO A 987 8.54 -39.48 2.08
C PRO A 987 8.79 -40.88 2.67
N ASP A 988 9.63 -41.66 1.99
CA ASP A 988 10.05 -43.00 2.42
C ASP A 988 11.11 -42.94 3.56
N ASP A 989 11.76 -41.79 3.73
CA ASP A 989 12.86 -41.56 4.69
C ASP A 989 12.55 -40.34 5.58
N THR A 990 11.96 -40.61 6.76
CA THR A 990 11.62 -39.60 7.76
C THR A 990 12.85 -38.92 8.37
N GLU A 991 13.92 -39.67 8.66
CA GLU A 991 15.13 -39.14 9.29
C GLU A 991 15.79 -38.09 8.39
N MET A 992 15.85 -38.37 7.07
CA MET A 992 16.29 -37.41 6.07
C MET A 992 15.42 -36.14 6.05
N PHE A 993 14.10 -36.27 6.16
CA PHE A 993 13.19 -35.13 6.15
C PHE A 993 13.35 -34.24 7.38
N VAL A 994 13.52 -34.84 8.57
CA VAL A 994 13.81 -34.14 9.82
C VAL A 994 15.17 -33.44 9.75
N SER A 995 16.22 -34.12 9.29
CA SER A 995 17.56 -33.55 9.17
C SER A 995 17.64 -32.40 8.15
N LEU A 996 16.88 -32.46 7.05
CA LEU A 996 16.75 -31.32 6.13
C LEU A 996 16.02 -30.14 6.76
N CYS A 997 15.03 -30.36 7.63
CA CYS A 997 14.39 -29.28 8.38
C CYS A 997 15.37 -28.62 9.36
N GLU A 998 16.20 -29.40 10.05
CA GLU A 998 17.28 -28.90 10.92
C GLU A 998 18.29 -28.06 10.13
N CYS A 999 18.68 -28.48 8.92
CA CYS A 999 19.57 -27.70 8.04
C CYS A 999 18.98 -26.33 7.66
N VAL A 1000 17.66 -26.22 7.49
CA VAL A 1000 16.98 -24.93 7.26
C VAL A 1000 16.99 -24.07 8.52
N VAL A 1001 16.69 -24.64 9.69
CA VAL A 1001 16.76 -23.92 10.97
C VAL A 1001 18.17 -23.39 11.25
N ASP A 1002 19.21 -24.21 11.03
CA ASP A 1002 20.61 -23.80 11.15
C ASP A 1002 20.95 -22.67 10.17
N PHE A 1003 20.50 -22.76 8.92
CA PHE A 1003 20.70 -21.70 7.92
C PHE A 1003 20.03 -20.38 8.34
N GLU A 1004 18.77 -20.42 8.77
CA GLU A 1004 18.00 -19.23 9.18
C GLU A 1004 18.47 -18.62 10.51
N THR A 1005 19.09 -19.41 11.39
CA THR A 1005 19.61 -18.92 12.68
C THR A 1005 21.04 -18.39 12.59
N THR A 1006 21.85 -18.88 11.64
CA THR A 1006 23.23 -18.43 11.44
C THR A 1006 23.38 -17.22 10.52
N ASN A 1007 22.41 -16.96 9.63
CA ASN A 1007 22.40 -15.78 8.77
C ASN A 1007 21.74 -14.57 9.44
N THR A 1008 22.33 -13.39 9.23
CA THR A 1008 21.80 -12.11 9.77
C THR A 1008 20.82 -11.40 8.82
N GLN A 1009 20.73 -11.87 7.56
CA GLN A 1009 19.81 -11.39 6.55
C GLN A 1009 18.75 -12.47 6.29
N ASP A 1010 17.48 -12.04 6.25
CA ASP A 1010 16.35 -12.91 5.91
C ASP A 1010 16.39 -13.22 4.40
N PHE A 1011 16.89 -14.38 4.00
CA PHE A 1011 16.93 -14.85 2.61
C PHE A 1011 15.83 -15.89 2.34
N PRO A 1012 15.13 -15.85 1.19
CA PRO A 1012 14.19 -16.91 0.82
C PRO A 1012 14.89 -18.27 0.64
N VAL A 1013 14.23 -19.33 1.13
CA VAL A 1013 14.66 -20.73 0.93
C VAL A 1013 13.82 -21.37 -0.17
N VAL A 1014 14.48 -21.88 -1.21
CA VAL A 1014 13.81 -22.58 -2.32
C VAL A 1014 13.58 -24.03 -1.94
N LEU A 1015 12.32 -24.46 -1.92
CA LEU A 1015 11.92 -25.84 -1.71
C LEU A 1015 11.62 -26.49 -3.06
N VAL A 1016 12.33 -27.57 -3.38
CA VAL A 1016 12.23 -28.29 -4.65
C VAL A 1016 11.77 -29.71 -4.39
N CYS A 1017 10.66 -30.12 -4.99
CA CYS A 1017 10.28 -31.52 -5.13
C CYS A 1017 9.80 -31.79 -6.55
N ARG A 1018 9.59 -33.06 -6.93
CA ARG A 1018 9.27 -33.48 -8.30
C ARG A 1018 8.27 -32.55 -9.02
N ASP A 1019 7.17 -32.22 -8.36
CA ASP A 1019 6.05 -31.39 -8.86
C ASP A 1019 5.95 -30.00 -8.22
N GLY A 1020 6.78 -29.67 -7.23
CA GLY A 1020 6.73 -28.42 -6.49
C GLY A 1020 5.60 -28.28 -5.46
N ALA A 1021 4.83 -29.34 -5.20
CA ALA A 1021 3.75 -29.29 -4.19
C ALA A 1021 3.67 -30.50 -3.25
N SER A 1022 3.89 -31.73 -3.73
CA SER A 1022 3.66 -32.94 -2.95
C SER A 1022 4.49 -32.98 -1.66
N ARG A 1023 5.83 -32.95 -1.78
CA ARG A 1023 6.75 -32.89 -0.64
C ARG A 1023 7.00 -31.46 -0.15
N CYS A 1024 7.01 -30.47 -1.06
CA CYS A 1024 7.15 -29.06 -0.70
C CYS A 1024 6.08 -28.60 0.31
N GLY A 1025 4.83 -29.04 0.16
CA GLY A 1025 3.75 -28.72 1.10
C GLY A 1025 3.94 -29.34 2.48
N ILE A 1026 4.38 -30.60 2.55
CA ILE A 1026 4.73 -31.29 3.82
C ILE A 1026 5.89 -30.54 4.50
N PHE A 1027 6.96 -30.27 3.76
CA PHE A 1027 8.17 -29.63 4.29
C PHE A 1027 7.91 -28.19 4.76
N ALA A 1028 7.17 -27.39 3.99
CA ALA A 1028 6.80 -26.03 4.40
C ALA A 1028 5.90 -26.03 5.66
N ALA A 1029 4.93 -26.93 5.76
CA ALA A 1029 4.11 -27.07 6.96
C ALA A 1029 4.93 -27.49 8.19
N MET A 1030 5.86 -28.43 8.00
CA MET A 1030 6.77 -28.89 9.04
C MET A 1030 7.69 -27.76 9.53
N THR A 1031 8.39 -27.06 8.64
CA THR A 1031 9.31 -25.99 9.02
C THR A 1031 8.61 -24.79 9.66
N ILE A 1032 7.42 -24.39 9.19
CA ILE A 1032 6.59 -23.38 9.88
C ILE A 1032 6.26 -23.82 11.31
N THR A 1033 5.94 -25.11 11.48
CA THR A 1033 5.62 -25.69 12.80
C THR A 1033 6.85 -25.70 13.72
N ILE A 1034 8.02 -26.13 13.21
CA ILE A 1034 9.29 -26.08 13.96
C ILE A 1034 9.64 -24.64 14.35
N GLN A 1035 9.60 -23.68 13.41
CA GLN A 1035 9.85 -22.27 13.69
C GLN A 1035 8.94 -21.73 14.80
N ARG A 1036 7.66 -22.11 14.79
CA ARG A 1036 6.70 -21.75 15.84
C ARG A 1036 7.07 -22.37 17.19
N ILE A 1037 7.42 -23.67 17.23
CA ILE A 1037 7.91 -24.36 18.44
C ILE A 1037 9.17 -23.68 19.01
N LEU A 1038 10.08 -23.24 18.15
CA LEU A 1038 11.32 -22.58 18.59
C LEU A 1038 11.06 -21.18 19.15
N VAL A 1039 10.22 -20.39 18.47
CA VAL A 1039 9.95 -18.97 18.80
C VAL A 1039 8.97 -18.79 19.97
N ASP A 1040 7.85 -19.52 19.96
CA ASP A 1040 6.71 -19.31 20.87
C ASP A 1040 6.47 -20.45 21.88
N LYS A 1041 7.16 -21.60 21.71
CA LYS A 1041 6.98 -22.83 22.53
C LYS A 1041 5.60 -23.49 22.42
N ASP A 1042 4.83 -23.13 21.39
CA ASP A 1042 3.58 -23.77 21.01
C ASP A 1042 3.64 -24.28 19.56
N LEU A 1043 2.62 -25.01 19.12
CA LEU A 1043 2.49 -25.50 17.75
C LEU A 1043 1.05 -25.52 17.26
N ASP A 1044 0.87 -25.51 15.93
CA ASP A 1044 -0.44 -25.59 15.29
C ASP A 1044 -0.31 -26.02 13.82
N ILE A 1045 -0.31 -27.35 13.61
CA ILE A 1045 -0.10 -27.96 12.29
C ILE A 1045 -1.24 -27.59 11.33
N PHE A 1046 -2.48 -27.53 11.84
CA PHE A 1046 -3.66 -27.11 11.08
C PHE A 1046 -3.47 -25.70 10.50
N GLN A 1047 -3.09 -24.71 11.32
CA GLN A 1047 -2.92 -23.34 10.84
C GLN A 1047 -1.69 -23.19 9.93
N ALA A 1048 -0.61 -23.92 10.16
CA ALA A 1048 0.55 -23.95 9.26
C ALA A 1048 0.14 -24.40 7.84
N ILE A 1049 -0.62 -25.51 7.73
CA ILE A 1049 -1.09 -26.05 6.46
C ILE A 1049 -2.13 -25.13 5.81
N LYS A 1050 -3.07 -24.59 6.59
CA LYS A 1050 -4.06 -23.62 6.09
C LYS A 1050 -3.39 -22.40 5.48
N THR A 1051 -2.34 -21.89 6.11
CA THR A 1051 -1.56 -20.73 5.65
C THR A 1051 -0.96 -20.97 4.26
N ILE A 1052 -0.29 -22.10 4.05
CA ILE A 1052 0.36 -22.40 2.77
C ILE A 1052 -0.65 -22.78 1.67
N ARG A 1053 -1.77 -23.45 2.03
CA ARG A 1053 -2.85 -23.78 1.10
C ARG A 1053 -3.54 -22.56 0.48
N GLN A 1054 -3.45 -21.37 1.10
CA GLN A 1054 -3.90 -20.11 0.49
C GLN A 1054 -3.11 -19.71 -0.76
N ARG A 1055 -1.97 -20.37 -1.06
CA ARG A 1055 -1.16 -20.07 -2.25
C ARG A 1055 -1.06 -21.24 -3.23
N GLN A 1056 -1.11 -22.47 -2.73
CA GLN A 1056 -1.24 -23.67 -3.56
C GLN A 1056 -2.30 -24.60 -2.94
N PRO A 1057 -3.52 -24.68 -3.52
CA PRO A 1057 -4.57 -25.56 -3.02
C PRO A 1057 -4.18 -27.04 -2.95
N ARG A 1058 -3.18 -27.49 -3.74
CA ARG A 1058 -2.69 -28.88 -3.78
C ARG A 1058 -1.67 -29.22 -2.67
N PHE A 1059 -1.32 -28.31 -1.76
CA PHE A 1059 -0.46 -28.65 -0.62
C PHE A 1059 -1.18 -29.55 0.41
N VAL A 1060 -0.53 -30.66 0.76
CA VAL A 1060 -1.02 -31.64 1.76
C VAL A 1060 -2.43 -32.14 1.44
N ASP A 1061 -2.71 -32.51 0.18
CA ASP A 1061 -4.07 -32.77 -0.34
C ASP A 1061 -4.62 -34.18 0.00
N SER A 1062 -3.99 -34.89 0.95
CA SER A 1062 -4.44 -36.18 1.48
C SER A 1062 -4.40 -36.24 3.02
N ILE A 1063 -5.23 -37.10 3.62
CA ILE A 1063 -5.23 -37.34 5.08
C ILE A 1063 -3.93 -38.00 5.54
N GLU A 1064 -3.34 -38.83 4.70
CA GLU A 1064 -2.08 -39.53 4.98
C GLU A 1064 -0.92 -38.53 5.06
N GLN A 1065 -0.86 -37.53 4.16
CA GLN A 1065 0.09 -36.43 4.28
C GLN A 1065 -0.15 -35.59 5.56
N TYR A 1066 -1.42 -35.33 5.93
CA TYR A 1066 -1.75 -34.60 7.16
C TYR A 1066 -1.30 -35.36 8.42
N LYS A 1067 -1.59 -36.66 8.48
CA LYS A 1067 -1.14 -37.56 9.54
C LYS A 1067 0.38 -37.62 9.63
N TYR A 1068 1.06 -37.74 8.48
CA TYR A 1068 2.52 -37.82 8.43
C TYR A 1068 3.19 -36.57 9.02
N ILE A 1069 2.65 -35.37 8.83
CA ILE A 1069 3.19 -34.15 9.47
C ILE A 1069 3.06 -34.21 11.00
N HIS A 1070 1.98 -34.78 11.54
CA HIS A 1070 1.87 -35.02 12.99
C HIS A 1070 2.85 -36.09 13.52
N GLU A 1071 3.30 -37.00 12.67
CA GLU A 1071 4.33 -37.99 12.99
C GLU A 1071 5.71 -37.34 12.97
N LEU A 1072 6.07 -36.64 11.88
CA LEU A 1072 7.31 -35.86 11.75
C LEU A 1072 7.55 -34.91 12.92
N VAL A 1073 6.52 -34.17 13.37
CA VAL A 1073 6.66 -33.19 14.47
C VAL A 1073 7.03 -33.85 15.79
N ASP A 1074 6.54 -35.06 16.05
CA ASP A 1074 6.88 -35.85 17.25
C ASP A 1074 8.32 -36.39 17.14
N ASP A 1075 8.71 -36.93 15.97
CA ASP A 1075 10.08 -37.40 15.69
C ASP A 1075 11.12 -36.26 15.82
N TYR A 1076 10.78 -35.04 15.37
CA TYR A 1076 11.59 -33.84 15.58
C TYR A 1076 11.65 -33.42 17.06
N MET A 1077 10.55 -33.55 17.80
CA MET A 1077 10.56 -33.25 19.24
C MET A 1077 11.43 -34.24 20.02
N ASP A 1078 11.38 -35.53 19.68
CA ASP A 1078 12.14 -36.61 20.31
C ASP A 1078 13.64 -36.53 20.03
N SER A 1079 14.03 -36.30 18.78
CA SER A 1079 15.44 -36.03 18.42
C SER A 1079 16.03 -34.81 19.14
N ASN A 1080 15.20 -33.79 19.41
CA ASN A 1080 15.62 -32.53 20.01
C ASN A 1080 15.28 -32.36 21.51
N GLN A 1081 14.95 -33.42 22.26
CA GLN A 1081 14.72 -33.34 23.71
C GLN A 1081 15.96 -32.84 24.50
N LEU A 1082 17.17 -32.97 23.94
CA LEU A 1082 18.42 -32.55 24.58
C LEU A 1082 18.73 -31.05 24.50
N TYR A 1083 18.15 -30.30 23.54
CA TYR A 1083 18.56 -28.91 23.23
C TYR A 1083 17.73 -27.81 23.93
N VAL A 1084 16.76 -28.16 24.78
CA VAL A 1084 15.80 -27.19 25.37
C VAL A 1084 16.15 -26.80 26.83
N ASN A 1085 17.19 -27.40 27.43
CA ASN A 1085 17.62 -27.16 28.82
C ASN A 1085 18.80 -26.17 28.95
N ILE A 1086 18.86 -25.12 28.11
CA ILE A 1086 19.88 -24.04 28.18
C ILE A 1086 19.19 -22.67 28.12
#